data_AF-A0A1G2XVG6-F1
#
_entry.id   AF-A0A1G2XVG6-F1
#
_cell.length_a   1.000
_cell.length_b   1.000
_cell.length_c   1.000
_cell.angle_alpha   90.00
_cell.angle_beta   90.00
_cell.angle_gamma   90.00
#
_symmetry.space_group_name_H-M   'P 1'
#
loop_
_entity.id
_entity.type
_entity.pdbx_description
1 polymer ?
#
loop_
_entity_poly.entity_id
_entity_poly.type
_entity_poly.pdbx_seq_one_letter_code
_entity_poly.pdbx_strand_id
1 'polypeptide(L)'
;MLHIKPISKILILVLWIANIVSAVAWDNGEGDNLWSSPKNWSNNILPTISVNVDVAINTTGPIVNSPTTAAGNNIRIGGSSGANLVINSGTLNTGEWLMVGIDQSGKPGTFTMNGGTVNLGSTNSGNGHLWLGYTSNGTFTINGGVLNVPGRFGLSWSGGTANAYLYGGTITAAYFSMTVSSRIDITEGMLIVNGDERTTINGYISSNWITAYGGAGTLVVDYDNTNPGKTTVTAYLNTEKASAPNPSNNSTDVDLNANLSWAAGTGATSHNIYFGTTNPPAFITNQTELTYEPGALELGTIYYWRIDEVNGSTITEGDLWNFTTTYGLAHNPEPANGSMNVSLAFELNWTSGTQAISHDVYLGTDIRDVRNAQRLSADLNGDTKVDYDDMLILSDYWLMNPHISEPYAGINDDDIVDFLDFSILAGNWNAQSSPWFKGNTTDNSFSPQSLSVNTTYYWRVDEVNGDETRKGDIWSFTTASIVSDYSLIGKIMCGYQGWFNTPGDGTTRGWVHWGGGGFSPVNCNVDMWPDMSEMTAGEKFLASEFYDGSDHYVFSSHNLTTVLRHFQWMQQYGIDGVYVQRFATEVTPNTPEFFNRNDVLSYCKQGANLYGRKYAVMYDLSGLQAGGTSAVINDWKYLVDTVRVGKDPCDQGYIFHDNKPVVALWGFGFGRPYEGQESYDLLNFFKNDLVYGGNVIMLGVDNDWRTSIEQRTLLLADIISPWTVGRYSNSNCINWITTNGTSEKNWCNTYQKLYLPVIWPGYSFHNADPDKPFNERPRYGGQFFWNQLFANVNNVGANMLYIAMFDEVDEATAIFKVSNNPPMPGGANMFITYNMDGYSLPSDEYLWLAGQAACALRGQIPLIQTRPER
;
A
#
# COMPACT_ATOMS: atom_id res chain seq x y z
N MET A 1 -43.61 -52.56 -91.09
CA MET A 1 -42.76 -51.52 -91.71
C MET A 1 -43.45 -50.99 -92.96
N LEU A 2 -44.55 -50.27 -92.71
CA LEU A 2 -45.12 -49.20 -93.53
C LEU A 2 -44.72 -47.89 -92.86
N HIS A 3 -44.61 -46.83 -93.66
CA HIS A 3 -44.31 -45.45 -93.27
C HIS A 3 -45.61 -44.65 -93.14
N ILE A 4 -45.75 -43.77 -92.13
CA ILE A 4 -46.78 -42.71 -92.11
C ILE A 4 -46.20 -41.40 -91.54
N LYS A 5 -46.51 -40.32 -92.25
CA LYS A 5 -46.04 -38.92 -92.16
C LYS A 5 -47.27 -37.99 -91.92
N PRO A 6 -47.13 -36.64 -91.91
CA PRO A 6 -47.54 -35.71 -90.84
C PRO A 6 -48.95 -35.09 -90.99
N ILE A 7 -49.48 -34.46 -89.92
CA ILE A 7 -50.57 -33.47 -90.01
C ILE A 7 -50.29 -32.26 -89.10
N SER A 8 -50.35 -31.09 -89.73
CA SER A 8 -50.41 -29.72 -89.20
C SER A 8 -51.61 -29.49 -88.28
N LYS A 9 -51.45 -28.71 -87.19
CA LYS A 9 -52.58 -28.00 -86.58
C LYS A 9 -52.25 -26.54 -86.28
N ILE A 10 -53.17 -25.73 -86.76
CA ILE A 10 -53.28 -24.29 -86.75
C ILE A 10 -53.49 -23.78 -85.32
N LEU A 11 -52.84 -22.65 -85.07
CA LEU A 11 -52.83 -21.82 -83.87
C LEU A 11 -54.25 -21.29 -83.58
N ILE A 12 -54.82 -21.63 -82.42
CA ILE A 12 -55.89 -20.86 -81.78
C ILE A 12 -55.27 -20.23 -80.54
N LEU A 13 -55.12 -18.91 -80.60
CA LEU A 13 -54.65 -18.06 -79.52
C LEU A 13 -55.76 -17.97 -78.46
N VAL A 14 -55.66 -18.76 -77.40
CA VAL A 14 -56.41 -18.54 -76.15
C VAL A 14 -55.45 -17.90 -75.17
N LEU A 15 -55.72 -16.65 -74.81
CA LEU A 15 -55.03 -15.95 -73.72
C LEU A 15 -55.12 -16.76 -72.42
N TRP A 16 -53.98 -17.21 -71.93
CA TRP A 16 -53.74 -17.36 -70.50
C TRP A 16 -52.71 -16.31 -70.10
N ILE A 17 -53.21 -15.21 -69.55
CA ILE A 17 -52.40 -14.22 -68.84
C ILE A 17 -51.95 -14.94 -67.55
N ALA A 18 -50.75 -15.50 -67.56
CA ALA A 18 -50.01 -15.66 -66.32
C ALA A 18 -49.53 -14.26 -65.95
N ASN A 19 -50.22 -13.60 -65.02
CA ASN A 19 -49.71 -12.41 -64.36
C ASN A 19 -48.37 -12.80 -63.72
N ILE A 20 -47.26 -12.47 -64.39
CA ILE A 20 -45.97 -12.34 -63.71
C ILE A 20 -46.14 -11.07 -62.87
N VAL A 21 -46.65 -11.21 -61.65
CA VAL A 21 -46.55 -10.14 -60.67
C VAL A 21 -45.06 -10.09 -60.32
N SER A 22 -44.34 -9.13 -60.89
CA SER A 22 -42.97 -8.81 -60.50
C SER A 22 -42.91 -8.69 -58.98
N ALA A 23 -41.85 -9.21 -58.36
CA ALA A 23 -41.64 -9.02 -56.93
C ALA A 23 -41.68 -7.52 -56.59
N VAL A 24 -42.29 -7.18 -55.47
CA VAL A 24 -42.32 -5.81 -54.96
C VAL A 24 -41.05 -5.62 -54.14
N ALA A 25 -40.21 -4.68 -54.58
CA ALA A 25 -38.93 -4.40 -53.96
C ALA A 25 -39.05 -3.25 -52.95
N TRP A 26 -38.35 -3.36 -51.83
CA TRP A 26 -38.19 -2.27 -50.87
C TRP A 26 -37.26 -1.18 -51.42
N ASP A 27 -37.76 0.05 -51.48
CA ASP A 27 -37.00 1.22 -51.94
C ASP A 27 -36.88 2.33 -50.89
N ASN A 28 -37.70 2.29 -49.84
CA ASN A 28 -37.79 3.32 -48.80
C ASN A 28 -38.01 4.74 -49.34
N GLY A 29 -38.83 4.91 -50.37
CA GLY A 29 -39.08 6.19 -51.03
C GLY A 29 -39.66 7.32 -50.15
N GLU A 30 -40.35 7.04 -49.03
CA GLU A 30 -40.74 8.06 -48.03
C GLU A 30 -39.63 8.37 -47.01
N GLY A 31 -38.67 7.46 -46.83
CA GLY A 31 -37.62 7.57 -45.81
C GLY A 31 -38.05 7.29 -44.36
N ASP A 32 -39.32 6.90 -44.13
CA ASP A 32 -39.87 6.65 -42.78
C ASP A 32 -39.64 5.20 -42.28
N ASN A 33 -39.17 4.32 -43.15
CA ASN A 33 -38.91 2.91 -42.92
C ASN A 33 -40.15 2.05 -42.57
N LEU A 34 -41.36 2.59 -42.68
CA LEU A 34 -42.57 1.86 -42.29
C LEU A 34 -43.01 0.92 -43.41
N TRP A 35 -43.28 -0.35 -43.06
CA TRP A 35 -43.86 -1.32 -44.00
C TRP A 35 -45.18 -0.81 -44.58
N SER A 36 -45.99 -0.10 -43.77
CA SER A 36 -47.32 0.38 -44.11
C SER A 36 -47.35 1.56 -45.08
N SER A 37 -46.21 2.17 -45.41
CA SER A 37 -46.13 3.32 -46.31
C SER A 37 -45.98 2.84 -47.76
N PRO A 38 -46.99 3.02 -48.64
CA PRO A 38 -46.95 2.48 -49.99
C PRO A 38 -45.77 2.99 -50.82
N LYS A 39 -45.33 4.24 -50.63
CA LYS A 39 -44.19 4.79 -51.40
C LYS A 39 -42.81 4.27 -50.95
N ASN A 40 -42.74 3.39 -49.95
CA ASN A 40 -41.52 2.66 -49.63
C ASN A 40 -41.33 1.37 -50.43
N TRP A 41 -42.28 1.08 -51.31
CA TRP A 41 -42.31 -0.10 -52.13
C TRP A 41 -42.35 0.27 -53.61
N SER A 42 -41.65 -0.50 -54.43
CA SER A 42 -41.61 -0.32 -55.87
C SER A 42 -43.02 -0.20 -56.44
N ASN A 43 -43.23 0.78 -57.33
CA ASN A 43 -44.53 1.13 -57.91
C ASN A 43 -45.57 1.70 -56.93
N ASN A 44 -45.17 2.12 -55.74
CA ASN A 44 -46.03 2.63 -54.67
C ASN A 44 -47.13 1.64 -54.23
N ILE A 45 -46.83 0.33 -54.27
CA ILE A 45 -47.80 -0.74 -53.96
C ILE A 45 -47.39 -1.46 -52.69
N LEU A 46 -48.28 -1.51 -51.70
CA LEU A 46 -48.09 -2.33 -50.51
C LEU A 46 -48.09 -3.83 -50.88
N PRO A 47 -47.09 -4.59 -50.40
CA PRO A 47 -47.09 -6.04 -50.52
C PRO A 47 -48.36 -6.69 -49.96
N THR A 48 -48.81 -7.74 -50.63
CA THR A 48 -49.93 -8.58 -50.18
C THR A 48 -49.47 -10.04 -50.10
N ILE A 49 -50.27 -10.90 -49.47
CA ILE A 49 -49.94 -12.31 -49.23
C ILE A 49 -49.64 -13.10 -50.51
N SER A 50 -50.10 -12.64 -51.67
CA SER A 50 -49.91 -13.30 -52.98
C SER A 50 -48.71 -12.76 -53.78
N VAL A 51 -47.98 -11.78 -53.25
CA VAL A 51 -46.91 -11.07 -53.98
C VAL A 51 -45.55 -11.31 -53.32
N ASN A 52 -44.55 -11.71 -54.11
CA ASN A 52 -43.19 -11.88 -53.61
C ASN A 52 -42.59 -10.52 -53.23
N VAL A 53 -41.80 -10.50 -52.15
CA VAL A 53 -41.22 -9.30 -51.55
C VAL A 53 -39.69 -9.42 -51.53
N ASP A 54 -39.01 -8.40 -52.04
CA ASP A 54 -37.54 -8.33 -52.04
C ASP A 54 -37.05 -7.16 -51.20
N VAL A 55 -36.21 -7.45 -50.21
CA VAL A 55 -35.52 -6.46 -49.38
C VAL A 55 -34.02 -6.60 -49.62
N ALA A 56 -33.42 -5.67 -50.38
CA ALA A 56 -32.07 -5.83 -50.96
C ALA A 56 -31.09 -4.66 -50.70
N ILE A 57 -31.50 -3.62 -49.97
CA ILE A 57 -30.72 -2.38 -49.75
C ILE A 57 -30.41 -2.12 -48.25
N ASN A 58 -29.23 -1.54 -47.95
CA ASN A 58 -28.52 -1.72 -46.67
C ASN A 58 -28.93 -0.86 -45.47
N THR A 59 -29.31 0.41 -45.59
CA THR A 59 -29.23 1.27 -44.39
C THR A 59 -30.51 1.40 -43.58
N THR A 60 -31.68 1.10 -44.15
CA THR A 60 -32.96 1.20 -43.44
C THR A 60 -33.99 0.21 -43.99
N GLY A 61 -34.05 -0.97 -43.39
CA GLY A 61 -35.02 -2.01 -43.72
C GLY A 61 -36.47 -1.67 -43.33
N PRO A 62 -37.47 -2.39 -43.85
CA PRO A 62 -38.85 -2.23 -43.41
C PRO A 62 -38.99 -2.48 -41.91
N ILE A 63 -39.83 -1.68 -41.26
CA ILE A 63 -40.23 -1.79 -39.86
C ILE A 63 -41.72 -2.07 -39.78
N VAL A 64 -42.09 -3.11 -39.03
CA VAL A 64 -43.48 -3.47 -38.73
C VAL A 64 -43.78 -3.16 -37.25
N ASN A 65 -44.52 -2.08 -37.04
CA ASN A 65 -45.02 -1.66 -35.73
C ASN A 65 -46.50 -1.99 -35.60
N SER A 66 -47.00 -2.22 -34.38
CA SER A 66 -48.44 -2.29 -34.13
C SER A 66 -49.11 -0.97 -34.53
N PRO A 67 -50.32 -0.97 -35.14
CA PRO A 67 -51.18 -2.13 -35.39
C PRO A 67 -51.01 -2.75 -36.80
N THR A 68 -49.91 -2.49 -37.50
CA THR A 68 -49.70 -2.95 -38.88
C THR A 68 -49.72 -4.47 -39.00
N THR A 69 -50.52 -4.98 -39.95
CA THR A 69 -50.45 -6.36 -40.44
C THR A 69 -49.79 -6.38 -41.81
N ALA A 70 -48.49 -6.62 -41.81
CA ALA A 70 -47.67 -6.80 -43.01
C ALA A 70 -47.94 -8.17 -43.66
N ALA A 71 -47.85 -8.24 -44.98
CA ALA A 71 -48.04 -9.48 -45.72
C ALA A 71 -47.14 -9.56 -46.95
N GLY A 72 -46.65 -10.74 -47.27
CA GLY A 72 -45.90 -11.04 -48.50
C GLY A 72 -45.99 -12.51 -48.83
N ASN A 73 -45.77 -12.92 -50.07
CA ASN A 73 -45.78 -14.34 -50.44
C ASN A 73 -44.47 -15.02 -50.04
N ASN A 74 -43.43 -14.93 -50.88
CA ASN A 74 -42.05 -15.19 -50.47
C ASN A 74 -41.39 -13.87 -50.09
N ILE A 75 -40.87 -13.79 -48.86
CA ILE A 75 -40.11 -12.62 -48.40
C ILE A 75 -38.63 -12.97 -48.43
N ARG A 76 -37.87 -12.22 -49.21
CA ARG A 76 -36.45 -12.45 -49.49
C ARG A 76 -35.65 -11.27 -48.97
N ILE A 77 -34.76 -11.53 -48.01
CA ILE A 77 -33.94 -10.51 -47.34
C ILE A 77 -32.47 -10.78 -47.66
N GLY A 78 -31.88 -9.95 -48.50
CA GLY A 78 -30.49 -10.07 -48.96
C GLY A 78 -30.28 -9.37 -50.31
N GLY A 79 -29.06 -8.92 -50.59
CA GLY A 79 -28.72 -8.16 -51.81
C GLY A 79 -27.37 -7.45 -51.75
N SER A 80 -27.03 -6.68 -52.79
CA SER A 80 -25.69 -6.12 -53.08
C SER A 80 -25.07 -5.22 -52.02
N SER A 81 -25.88 -4.70 -51.08
CA SER A 81 -25.39 -3.81 -50.03
C SER A 81 -25.61 -4.35 -48.61
N GLY A 82 -26.35 -5.44 -48.42
CA GLY A 82 -26.89 -5.87 -47.12
C GLY A 82 -28.37 -5.50 -47.01
N ALA A 83 -29.14 -6.20 -46.17
CA ALA A 83 -30.59 -5.94 -46.02
C ALA A 83 -31.08 -6.26 -44.61
N ASN A 84 -32.10 -5.55 -44.13
CA ASN A 84 -32.69 -5.76 -42.81
C ASN A 84 -34.22 -5.79 -42.88
N LEU A 85 -34.88 -6.52 -41.99
CA LEU A 85 -36.31 -6.43 -41.70
C LEU A 85 -36.50 -6.45 -40.19
N VAL A 86 -37.28 -5.51 -39.65
CA VAL A 86 -37.52 -5.39 -38.21
C VAL A 86 -39.01 -5.51 -37.88
N ILE A 87 -39.35 -6.38 -36.93
CA ILE A 87 -40.68 -6.47 -36.32
C ILE A 87 -40.55 -5.95 -34.89
N ASN A 88 -41.12 -4.78 -34.59
CA ASN A 88 -41.11 -4.26 -33.23
C ASN A 88 -42.30 -4.74 -32.41
N SER A 89 -43.50 -4.69 -32.98
CA SER A 89 -44.74 -5.03 -32.25
C SER A 89 -45.94 -5.43 -33.11
N GLY A 90 -45.86 -5.29 -34.44
CA GLY A 90 -46.96 -5.64 -35.35
C GLY A 90 -46.96 -7.11 -35.80
N THR A 91 -47.75 -7.41 -36.82
CA THR A 91 -47.90 -8.78 -37.37
C THR A 91 -47.31 -8.87 -38.76
N LEU A 92 -46.54 -9.92 -39.06
CA LEU A 92 -46.11 -10.28 -40.42
C LEU A 92 -46.64 -11.65 -40.79
N ASN A 93 -47.35 -11.74 -41.92
CA ASN A 93 -47.83 -13.03 -42.46
C ASN A 93 -47.14 -13.33 -43.79
N THR A 94 -46.62 -14.55 -43.98
CA THR A 94 -46.14 -15.01 -45.29
C THR A 94 -47.11 -15.95 -45.98
N GLY A 95 -47.16 -15.87 -47.31
CA GLY A 95 -47.92 -16.77 -48.17
C GLY A 95 -47.15 -18.04 -48.51
N GLU A 96 -45.81 -18.00 -48.49
CA GLU A 96 -44.91 -19.14 -48.56
C GLU A 96 -43.71 -18.93 -47.60
N TRP A 97 -42.51 -18.65 -48.09
CA TRP A 97 -41.27 -18.71 -47.29
C TRP A 97 -40.78 -17.34 -46.82
N LEU A 98 -40.06 -17.34 -45.70
CA LEU A 98 -39.20 -16.24 -45.27
C LEU A 98 -37.75 -16.69 -45.42
N MET A 99 -36.97 -15.96 -46.21
CA MET A 99 -35.59 -16.30 -46.56
C MET A 99 -34.67 -15.15 -46.19
N VAL A 100 -33.67 -15.42 -45.35
CA VAL A 100 -32.69 -14.44 -44.87
C VAL A 100 -31.30 -14.86 -45.36
N GLY A 101 -30.58 -13.93 -45.98
CA GLY A 101 -29.28 -14.20 -46.60
C GLY A 101 -29.42 -14.86 -47.97
N ILE A 102 -30.05 -14.15 -48.91
CA ILE A 102 -30.24 -14.56 -50.31
C ILE A 102 -29.46 -13.64 -51.28
N ASP A 103 -29.02 -14.22 -52.42
CA ASP A 103 -28.33 -13.61 -53.60
C ASP A 103 -26.78 -13.67 -53.67
N GLN A 104 -26.30 -13.92 -54.90
CA GLN A 104 -24.96 -14.37 -55.36
C GLN A 104 -23.86 -13.30 -55.32
N SER A 105 -24.14 -12.11 -54.76
CA SER A 105 -23.17 -11.01 -54.60
C SER A 105 -22.43 -11.04 -53.25
N GLY A 106 -22.77 -11.98 -52.36
CA GLY A 106 -21.97 -12.32 -51.16
C GLY A 106 -22.13 -11.39 -49.94
N LYS A 107 -23.26 -10.70 -49.78
CA LYS A 107 -23.52 -9.77 -48.65
C LYS A 107 -24.69 -10.25 -47.75
N PRO A 108 -24.74 -9.81 -46.47
CA PRO A 108 -25.59 -10.43 -45.43
C PRO A 108 -27.04 -9.92 -45.41
N GLY A 109 -28.00 -10.79 -45.07
CA GLY A 109 -29.38 -10.42 -44.72
C GLY A 109 -29.59 -10.50 -43.20
N THR A 110 -30.36 -9.58 -42.62
CA THR A 110 -30.68 -9.55 -41.19
C THR A 110 -32.19 -9.51 -40.98
N PHE A 111 -32.67 -10.25 -39.99
CA PHE A 111 -34.06 -10.21 -39.55
C PHE A 111 -34.09 -10.05 -38.03
N THR A 112 -34.82 -9.06 -37.53
CA THR A 112 -34.90 -8.77 -36.09
C THR A 112 -36.34 -8.73 -35.62
N MET A 113 -36.65 -9.45 -34.55
CA MET A 113 -37.93 -9.39 -33.84
C MET A 113 -37.68 -8.84 -32.43
N ASN A 114 -38.08 -7.59 -32.17
CA ASN A 114 -38.11 -7.05 -30.81
C ASN A 114 -39.40 -7.46 -30.07
N GLY A 115 -40.43 -7.87 -30.81
CA GLY A 115 -41.76 -8.25 -30.32
C GLY A 115 -42.67 -8.66 -31.47
N GLY A 116 -43.98 -8.59 -31.27
CA GLY A 116 -44.98 -8.85 -32.31
C GLY A 116 -45.18 -10.33 -32.66
N THR A 117 -45.84 -10.59 -33.79
CA THR A 117 -46.15 -11.95 -34.25
C THR A 117 -45.77 -12.13 -35.71
N VAL A 118 -45.07 -13.23 -36.02
CA VAL A 118 -44.72 -13.60 -37.39
C VAL A 118 -45.29 -14.98 -37.66
N ASN A 119 -46.21 -15.06 -38.61
CA ASN A 119 -46.82 -16.32 -39.01
C ASN A 119 -46.36 -16.65 -40.43
N LEU A 120 -45.60 -17.74 -40.55
CA LEU A 120 -45.29 -18.26 -41.87
C LEU A 120 -46.44 -19.14 -42.34
N GLY A 121 -46.87 -18.96 -43.57
CA GLY A 121 -47.97 -19.71 -44.16
C GLY A 121 -47.56 -20.26 -45.51
N SER A 122 -48.15 -21.38 -45.92
CA SER A 122 -48.12 -21.82 -47.31
C SER A 122 -49.55 -21.72 -47.84
N THR A 123 -49.76 -21.05 -48.96
CA THR A 123 -51.06 -21.11 -49.65
C THR A 123 -51.24 -22.43 -50.43
N ASN A 124 -50.18 -23.24 -50.59
CA ASN A 124 -50.20 -24.43 -51.47
C ASN A 124 -49.63 -25.77 -50.94
N SER A 125 -49.03 -25.89 -49.75
CA SER A 125 -48.33 -27.16 -49.37
C SER A 125 -48.25 -27.54 -47.87
N GLY A 126 -48.87 -26.80 -46.96
CA GLY A 126 -48.84 -27.03 -45.52
C GLY A 126 -47.53 -26.66 -44.79
N ASN A 127 -46.49 -26.17 -45.47
CA ASN A 127 -45.16 -26.00 -44.85
C ASN A 127 -44.49 -24.65 -45.19
N GLY A 128 -44.92 -23.56 -44.53
CA GLY A 128 -44.19 -22.28 -44.56
C GLY A 128 -42.82 -22.43 -43.89
N HIS A 129 -41.73 -22.13 -44.62
CA HIS A 129 -40.35 -22.33 -44.17
C HIS A 129 -39.67 -21.03 -43.78
N LEU A 130 -38.85 -21.08 -42.71
CA LEU A 130 -37.85 -20.07 -42.42
C LEU A 130 -36.48 -20.62 -42.83
N TRP A 131 -35.85 -19.97 -43.80
CA TRP A 131 -34.50 -20.29 -44.23
C TRP A 131 -33.53 -19.18 -43.85
N LEU A 132 -32.65 -19.46 -42.89
CA LEU A 132 -31.55 -18.56 -42.53
C LEU A 132 -30.27 -18.99 -43.22
N GLY A 133 -29.52 -18.01 -43.74
CA GLY A 133 -28.29 -18.26 -44.47
C GLY A 133 -28.52 -19.15 -45.68
N TYR A 134 -29.55 -18.84 -46.50
CA TYR A 134 -29.97 -19.72 -47.58
C TYR A 134 -28.84 -19.93 -48.61
N THR A 135 -28.40 -18.86 -49.29
CA THR A 135 -27.26 -18.87 -50.24
C THR A 135 -26.14 -17.90 -49.87
N SER A 136 -26.32 -17.07 -48.84
CA SER A 136 -25.37 -16.07 -48.33
C SER A 136 -25.43 -16.04 -46.79
N ASN A 137 -24.77 -15.08 -46.15
CA ASN A 137 -24.82 -14.89 -44.70
C ASN A 137 -26.20 -14.37 -44.25
N GLY A 138 -26.85 -15.06 -43.32
CA GLY A 138 -28.12 -14.66 -42.74
C GLY A 138 -28.04 -14.56 -41.21
N THR A 139 -28.49 -13.44 -40.66
CA THR A 139 -28.58 -13.23 -39.21
C THR A 139 -30.03 -13.08 -38.79
N PHE A 140 -30.43 -13.77 -37.74
CA PHE A 140 -31.74 -13.62 -37.11
C PHE A 140 -31.59 -13.32 -35.62
N THR A 141 -32.32 -12.33 -35.13
CA THR A 141 -32.36 -12.01 -33.70
C THR A 141 -33.81 -11.93 -33.25
N ILE A 142 -34.15 -12.63 -32.16
CA ILE A 142 -35.44 -12.49 -31.48
C ILE A 142 -35.18 -12.09 -30.02
N ASN A 143 -35.57 -10.85 -29.69
CA ASN A 143 -35.56 -10.32 -28.32
C ASN A 143 -36.90 -10.55 -27.62
N GLY A 144 -37.98 -10.78 -28.38
CA GLY A 144 -39.33 -10.99 -27.87
C GLY A 144 -40.33 -11.30 -28.98
N GLY A 145 -41.56 -11.68 -28.62
CA GLY A 145 -42.63 -12.00 -29.56
C GLY A 145 -42.74 -13.48 -29.94
N VAL A 146 -43.58 -13.79 -30.94
CA VAL A 146 -43.90 -15.16 -31.35
C VAL A 146 -43.64 -15.35 -32.85
N LEU A 147 -42.85 -16.35 -33.20
CA LEU A 147 -42.58 -16.78 -34.57
C LEU A 147 -43.11 -18.20 -34.80
N ASN A 148 -44.10 -18.32 -35.68
CA ASN A 148 -44.74 -19.59 -36.04
C ASN A 148 -44.25 -20.06 -37.41
N VAL A 149 -43.57 -21.21 -37.43
CA VAL A 149 -42.98 -21.84 -38.62
C VAL A 149 -43.64 -23.22 -38.83
N PRO A 150 -44.77 -23.32 -39.55
CA PRO A 150 -45.47 -24.59 -39.72
C PRO A 150 -44.68 -25.62 -40.54
N GLY A 151 -43.63 -25.19 -41.25
CA GLY A 151 -42.66 -26.07 -41.90
C GLY A 151 -41.35 -26.17 -41.13
N ARG A 152 -40.26 -26.03 -41.87
CA ARG A 152 -38.88 -26.16 -41.38
C ARG A 152 -38.30 -24.80 -41.00
N PHE A 153 -37.75 -24.73 -39.79
CA PHE A 153 -36.75 -23.74 -39.42
C PHE A 153 -35.37 -24.30 -39.77
N GLY A 154 -34.82 -23.86 -40.90
CA GLY A 154 -33.60 -24.40 -41.47
C GLY A 154 -32.49 -23.37 -41.56
N LEU A 155 -31.31 -23.74 -41.06
CA LEU A 155 -30.12 -22.91 -41.08
C LEU A 155 -29.09 -23.49 -42.07
N SER A 156 -28.56 -22.65 -42.95
CA SER A 156 -27.48 -22.97 -43.89
C SER A 156 -27.80 -24.12 -44.87
N TRP A 157 -29.03 -24.19 -45.39
CA TRP A 157 -29.48 -25.28 -46.25
C TRP A 157 -28.82 -25.31 -47.64
N SER A 158 -28.60 -24.15 -48.27
CA SER A 158 -28.05 -24.05 -49.64
C SER A 158 -26.66 -23.38 -49.65
N GLY A 159 -25.84 -23.67 -48.63
CA GLY A 159 -24.42 -23.34 -48.57
C GLY A 159 -24.03 -21.99 -47.95
N GLY A 160 -25.00 -21.19 -47.47
CA GLY A 160 -24.73 -19.95 -46.74
C GLY A 160 -24.36 -20.15 -45.26
N THR A 161 -24.03 -19.06 -44.57
CA THR A 161 -23.74 -19.05 -43.11
C THR A 161 -24.95 -18.50 -42.36
N ALA A 162 -25.35 -19.12 -41.26
CA ALA A 162 -26.52 -18.68 -40.49
C ALA A 162 -26.16 -18.43 -39.02
N ASN A 163 -26.54 -17.26 -38.49
CA ASN A 163 -26.45 -16.96 -37.06
C ASN A 163 -27.83 -16.62 -36.53
N ALA A 164 -28.28 -17.30 -35.47
CA ALA A 164 -29.53 -16.96 -34.79
C ALA A 164 -29.27 -16.64 -33.31
N TYR A 165 -29.88 -15.57 -32.81
CA TYR A 165 -29.77 -15.14 -31.42
C TYR A 165 -31.16 -15.10 -30.79
N LEU A 166 -31.42 -16.00 -29.86
CA LEU A 166 -32.69 -16.15 -29.16
C LEU A 166 -32.55 -15.51 -27.78
N TYR A 167 -32.53 -14.18 -27.77
CA TYR A 167 -32.42 -13.39 -26.54
C TYR A 167 -33.72 -13.32 -25.75
N GLY A 168 -34.85 -13.62 -26.38
CA GLY A 168 -36.18 -13.76 -25.78
C GLY A 168 -37.17 -14.35 -26.77
N GLY A 169 -38.46 -14.27 -26.48
CA GLY A 169 -39.54 -14.70 -27.39
C GLY A 169 -39.61 -16.21 -27.64
N THR A 170 -40.49 -16.62 -28.55
CA THR A 170 -40.76 -18.04 -28.83
C THR A 170 -40.77 -18.33 -30.32
N ILE A 171 -40.03 -19.35 -30.73
CA ILE A 171 -40.07 -19.92 -32.07
C ILE A 171 -40.73 -21.29 -31.99
N THR A 172 -41.80 -21.52 -32.74
CA THR A 172 -42.40 -22.86 -32.91
C THR A 172 -42.19 -23.33 -34.34
N ALA A 173 -41.54 -24.47 -34.53
CA ALA A 173 -41.26 -25.07 -35.83
C ALA A 173 -41.77 -26.51 -35.94
N ALA A 174 -42.26 -26.92 -37.11
CA ALA A 174 -42.60 -28.34 -37.32
C ALA A 174 -41.35 -29.21 -37.53
N TYR A 175 -40.31 -28.66 -38.15
CA TYR A 175 -39.02 -29.34 -38.32
C TYR A 175 -37.88 -28.36 -38.05
N PHE A 176 -36.76 -28.88 -37.53
CA PHE A 176 -35.56 -28.09 -37.27
C PHE A 176 -34.33 -28.78 -37.85
N SER A 177 -33.44 -28.02 -38.48
CA SER A 177 -32.18 -28.56 -39.03
C SER A 177 -31.11 -27.49 -39.23
N MET A 178 -29.87 -27.87 -38.99
CA MET A 178 -28.69 -27.02 -39.13
C MET A 178 -27.59 -27.74 -39.92
N THR A 179 -26.66 -26.99 -40.51
CA THR A 179 -25.43 -27.53 -41.11
C THR A 179 -24.19 -26.88 -40.46
N VAL A 180 -22.98 -27.32 -40.84
CA VAL A 180 -21.71 -26.96 -40.18
C VAL A 180 -21.42 -25.45 -40.07
N SER A 181 -22.02 -24.66 -40.97
CA SER A 181 -21.86 -23.20 -41.05
C SER A 181 -22.95 -22.42 -40.30
N SER A 182 -23.67 -23.08 -39.38
CA SER A 182 -24.75 -22.47 -38.60
C SER A 182 -24.39 -22.33 -37.12
N ARG A 183 -24.86 -21.25 -36.48
CA ARG A 183 -24.79 -21.05 -35.03
C ARG A 183 -26.13 -20.54 -34.50
N ILE A 184 -26.52 -21.03 -33.33
CA ILE A 184 -27.61 -20.49 -32.51
C ILE A 184 -27.07 -20.23 -31.11
N ASP A 185 -27.35 -19.06 -30.56
CA ASP A 185 -27.17 -18.79 -29.13
C ASP A 185 -28.52 -18.50 -28.48
N ILE A 186 -28.80 -19.19 -27.37
CA ILE A 186 -30.05 -19.07 -26.62
C ILE A 186 -29.76 -18.47 -25.25
N THR A 187 -30.50 -17.42 -24.87
CA THR A 187 -30.52 -16.91 -23.50
C THR A 187 -31.92 -17.08 -22.91
N GLU A 188 -32.79 -16.09 -23.01
CA GLU A 188 -34.16 -16.15 -22.45
C GLU A 188 -35.19 -16.60 -23.50
N GLY A 189 -34.78 -16.80 -24.75
CA GLY A 189 -35.67 -17.27 -25.81
C GLY A 189 -35.93 -18.77 -25.76
N MET A 190 -37.01 -19.19 -26.42
CA MET A 190 -37.45 -20.58 -26.45
C MET A 190 -37.60 -21.10 -27.88
N LEU A 191 -37.00 -22.25 -28.18
CA LEU A 191 -37.19 -23.00 -29.43
C LEU A 191 -38.06 -24.24 -29.17
N ILE A 192 -39.19 -24.34 -29.86
CA ILE A 192 -40.12 -25.46 -29.78
C ILE A 192 -40.15 -26.17 -31.13
N VAL A 193 -39.93 -27.48 -31.14
CA VAL A 193 -39.95 -28.33 -32.34
C VAL A 193 -40.92 -29.49 -32.16
N ASN A 194 -41.76 -29.75 -33.16
CA ASN A 194 -42.70 -30.89 -33.10
C ASN A 194 -41.97 -32.23 -33.05
N GLY A 195 -42.48 -33.19 -32.25
CA GLY A 195 -41.89 -34.52 -32.09
C GLY A 195 -40.74 -34.58 -31.08
N ASP A 196 -40.21 -35.80 -30.86
CA ASP A 196 -39.05 -36.04 -30.00
C ASP A 196 -37.75 -35.89 -30.81
N GLU A 197 -37.18 -34.69 -30.77
CA GLU A 197 -35.98 -34.28 -31.50
C GLU A 197 -34.75 -34.18 -30.58
N ARG A 198 -34.84 -34.70 -29.34
CA ARG A 198 -33.76 -34.60 -28.35
C ARG A 198 -32.43 -35.13 -28.87
N THR A 199 -32.44 -36.24 -29.60
CA THR A 199 -31.21 -36.83 -30.17
C THR A 199 -30.57 -35.90 -31.19
N THR A 200 -31.37 -35.35 -32.11
CA THR A 200 -30.91 -34.42 -33.15
C THR A 200 -30.35 -33.14 -32.52
N ILE A 201 -31.09 -32.54 -31.60
CA ILE A 201 -30.73 -31.27 -30.95
C ILE A 201 -29.48 -31.46 -30.07
N ASN A 202 -29.39 -32.52 -29.28
CA ASN A 202 -28.19 -32.81 -28.50
C ASN A 202 -26.95 -33.06 -29.39
N GLY A 203 -27.15 -33.60 -30.61
CA GLY A 203 -26.09 -33.70 -31.61
C GLY A 203 -25.55 -32.33 -32.04
N TYR A 204 -26.42 -31.33 -32.20
CA TYR A 204 -26.00 -29.96 -32.52
C TYR A 204 -25.35 -29.25 -31.33
N ILE A 205 -25.85 -29.48 -30.11
CA ILE A 205 -25.24 -28.96 -28.87
C ILE A 205 -23.82 -29.50 -28.70
N SER A 206 -23.63 -30.81 -28.83
CA SER A 206 -22.30 -31.45 -28.73
C SER A 206 -21.32 -31.01 -29.82
N SER A 207 -21.84 -30.56 -30.97
CA SER A 207 -21.04 -29.95 -32.04
C SER A 207 -20.74 -28.46 -31.82
N ASN A 208 -21.18 -27.88 -30.69
CA ASN A 208 -21.09 -26.46 -30.35
C ASN A 208 -21.78 -25.53 -31.38
N TRP A 209 -22.86 -26.02 -32.01
CA TRP A 209 -23.65 -25.22 -32.96
C TRP A 209 -24.81 -24.51 -32.28
N ILE A 210 -25.27 -25.04 -31.14
CA ILE A 210 -26.24 -24.38 -30.25
C ILE A 210 -25.53 -24.15 -28.93
N THR A 211 -25.45 -22.89 -28.50
CA THR A 211 -24.88 -22.49 -27.21
C THR A 211 -25.92 -21.82 -26.33
N ALA A 212 -25.65 -21.81 -25.03
CA ALA A 212 -26.40 -21.02 -24.05
C ALA A 212 -25.51 -19.87 -23.57
N TYR A 213 -26.00 -18.63 -23.60
CA TYR A 213 -25.28 -17.43 -23.12
C TYR A 213 -23.83 -17.34 -23.66
N GLY A 214 -23.64 -17.52 -24.96
CA GLY A 214 -22.31 -17.51 -25.59
C GLY A 214 -21.37 -18.63 -25.13
N GLY A 215 -21.89 -19.67 -24.48
CA GLY A 215 -21.14 -20.77 -23.87
C GLY A 215 -21.05 -20.71 -22.33
N ALA A 216 -21.57 -19.65 -21.70
CA ALA A 216 -21.57 -19.49 -20.25
C ALA A 216 -22.78 -20.14 -19.54
N GLY A 217 -23.79 -20.58 -20.29
CA GLY A 217 -25.00 -21.19 -19.76
C GLY A 217 -25.12 -22.69 -20.03
N THR A 218 -26.20 -23.27 -19.53
CA THR A 218 -26.61 -24.65 -19.82
C THR A 218 -27.90 -24.67 -20.63
N LEU A 219 -27.95 -25.54 -21.64
CA LEU A 219 -29.15 -25.79 -22.44
C LEU A 219 -29.99 -26.90 -21.81
N VAL A 220 -31.29 -26.69 -21.69
CA VAL A 220 -32.28 -27.71 -21.35
C VAL A 220 -32.96 -28.16 -22.63
N VAL A 221 -32.96 -29.47 -22.88
CA VAL A 221 -33.70 -30.07 -24.00
C VAL A 221 -34.74 -31.03 -23.42
N ASP A 222 -35.95 -30.52 -23.24
CA ASP A 222 -37.08 -31.32 -22.74
C ASP A 222 -37.96 -31.82 -23.88
N TYR A 223 -38.59 -32.99 -23.69
CA TYR A 223 -39.62 -33.51 -24.58
C TYR A 223 -40.86 -33.82 -23.75
N ASP A 224 -42.03 -33.40 -24.24
CA ASP A 224 -43.36 -33.65 -23.66
C ASP A 224 -43.64 -32.97 -22.30
N ASN A 225 -42.61 -32.49 -21.60
CA ASN A 225 -42.72 -31.86 -20.28
C ASN A 225 -43.25 -30.44 -20.34
N THR A 226 -42.60 -29.56 -21.10
CA THR A 226 -42.98 -28.14 -21.19
C THR A 226 -44.08 -27.93 -22.22
N ASN A 227 -44.00 -28.63 -23.35
CA ASN A 227 -44.97 -28.59 -24.44
C ASN A 227 -45.32 -30.03 -24.88
N PRO A 228 -46.55 -30.51 -24.63
CA PRO A 228 -46.94 -31.87 -24.99
C PRO A 228 -46.74 -32.20 -26.48
N GLY A 229 -46.14 -33.36 -26.77
CA GLY A 229 -45.81 -33.85 -28.11
C GLY A 229 -44.69 -33.09 -28.83
N LYS A 230 -43.94 -32.25 -28.12
CA LYS A 230 -42.89 -31.39 -28.71
C LYS A 230 -41.61 -31.42 -27.88
N THR A 231 -40.50 -31.13 -28.55
CA THR A 231 -39.20 -30.85 -27.92
C THR A 231 -39.07 -29.36 -27.69
N THR A 232 -38.73 -28.96 -26.46
CA THR A 232 -38.51 -27.57 -26.07
C THR A 232 -37.04 -27.38 -25.69
N VAL A 233 -36.41 -26.34 -26.22
CA VAL A 233 -35.04 -25.94 -25.91
C VAL A 233 -35.07 -24.57 -25.25
N THR A 234 -34.56 -24.51 -24.03
CA THR A 234 -34.36 -23.29 -23.24
C THR A 234 -32.93 -23.23 -22.71
N ALA A 235 -32.52 -22.09 -22.19
CA ALA A 235 -31.22 -21.92 -21.56
C ALA A 235 -31.36 -21.29 -20.17
N TYR A 236 -30.38 -21.55 -19.31
CA TYR A 236 -30.15 -20.78 -18.10
C TYR A 236 -28.66 -20.49 -17.95
N LEU A 237 -28.32 -19.36 -17.34
CA LEU A 237 -26.94 -18.99 -17.08
C LEU A 237 -26.39 -19.87 -15.94
N ASN A 238 -25.16 -20.39 -16.10
CA ASN A 238 -24.53 -21.17 -15.03
C ASN A 238 -24.26 -20.26 -13.84
N THR A 239 -24.68 -20.70 -12.66
CA THR A 239 -24.52 -19.92 -11.43
C THR A 239 -23.14 -20.17 -10.85
N GLU A 240 -22.36 -19.12 -10.63
CA GLU A 240 -21.10 -19.24 -9.89
C GLU A 240 -21.36 -19.32 -8.37
N LYS A 241 -20.34 -19.70 -7.60
CA LYS A 241 -20.44 -19.74 -6.14
C LYS A 241 -20.43 -18.32 -5.55
N ALA A 242 -21.04 -18.17 -4.37
CA ALA A 242 -20.85 -17.01 -3.52
C ALA A 242 -19.36 -16.82 -3.21
N SER A 243 -18.91 -15.58 -3.09
CA SER A 243 -17.50 -15.24 -2.85
C SER A 243 -17.36 -14.07 -1.88
N ALA A 244 -16.10 -13.69 -1.58
CA ALA A 244 -15.78 -12.56 -0.70
C ALA A 244 -16.54 -12.56 0.65
N PRO A 245 -16.43 -13.64 1.46
CA PRO A 245 -17.09 -13.70 2.75
C PRO A 245 -16.58 -12.63 3.71
N ASN A 246 -17.50 -12.05 4.46
CA ASN A 246 -17.23 -11.22 5.63
C ASN A 246 -18.19 -11.64 6.76
N PRO A 247 -17.70 -12.11 7.93
CA PRO A 247 -16.30 -12.26 8.32
C PRO A 247 -15.50 -13.16 7.37
N SER A 248 -14.22 -12.81 7.15
CA SER A 248 -13.38 -13.52 6.19
C SER A 248 -13.10 -14.95 6.67
N ASN A 249 -12.88 -15.87 5.73
CA ASN A 249 -12.69 -17.28 6.09
C ASN A 249 -11.45 -17.45 7.00
N ASN A 250 -11.65 -18.14 8.13
CA ASN A 250 -10.72 -18.35 9.23
C ASN A 250 -10.38 -17.08 10.05
N SER A 251 -11.17 -16.01 9.98
CA SER A 251 -10.96 -14.85 10.84
C SER A 251 -11.18 -15.21 12.31
N THR A 252 -10.30 -14.73 13.19
CA THR A 252 -10.49 -14.77 14.64
C THR A 252 -10.96 -13.41 15.15
N ASP A 253 -11.36 -13.34 16.42
CA ASP A 253 -11.71 -12.11 17.13
C ASP A 253 -12.87 -11.32 16.50
N VAL A 254 -13.82 -12.04 15.92
CA VAL A 254 -15.04 -11.46 15.35
C VAL A 254 -15.98 -10.99 16.46
N ASP A 255 -16.54 -9.78 16.32
CA ASP A 255 -17.49 -9.19 17.26
C ASP A 255 -18.72 -10.11 17.46
N LEU A 256 -19.27 -10.14 18.68
CA LEU A 256 -20.45 -10.95 19.01
C LEU A 256 -21.72 -10.51 18.29
N ASN A 257 -21.72 -9.31 17.69
CA ASN A 257 -22.81 -8.77 16.89
C ASN A 257 -22.45 -8.68 15.40
N ALA A 258 -21.47 -9.48 14.94
CA ALA A 258 -21.04 -9.44 13.56
C ALA A 258 -22.10 -10.00 12.60
N ASN A 259 -22.28 -9.29 11.50
CA ASN A 259 -23.19 -9.65 10.43
C ASN A 259 -22.44 -10.37 9.32
N LEU A 260 -23.07 -11.36 8.72
CA LEU A 260 -22.49 -12.09 7.59
C LEU A 260 -22.82 -11.34 6.30
N SER A 261 -21.87 -11.25 5.38
CA SER A 261 -22.08 -10.68 4.05
C SER A 261 -21.18 -11.35 3.01
N TRP A 262 -21.64 -11.43 1.76
CA TRP A 262 -20.93 -12.08 0.66
C TRP A 262 -21.19 -11.36 -0.66
N ALA A 263 -20.36 -11.64 -1.67
CA ALA A 263 -20.64 -11.31 -3.05
C ALA A 263 -21.40 -12.44 -3.73
N ALA A 264 -22.52 -12.12 -4.38
CA ALA A 264 -23.31 -13.07 -5.13
C ALA A 264 -22.52 -13.69 -6.29
N GLY A 265 -22.69 -14.99 -6.50
CA GLY A 265 -22.27 -15.66 -7.71
C GLY A 265 -23.00 -15.14 -8.95
N THR A 266 -22.30 -15.07 -10.09
CA THR A 266 -22.87 -14.65 -11.37
C THR A 266 -24.13 -15.46 -11.69
N GLY A 267 -25.25 -14.81 -12.02
CA GLY A 267 -26.51 -15.48 -12.37
C GLY A 267 -27.36 -15.98 -11.20
N ALA A 268 -26.96 -15.73 -9.95
CA ALA A 268 -27.80 -16.02 -8.79
C ALA A 268 -29.04 -15.11 -8.73
N THR A 269 -30.17 -15.70 -8.36
CA THR A 269 -31.45 -15.02 -8.12
C THR A 269 -31.84 -14.97 -6.65
N SER A 270 -31.35 -15.93 -5.85
CA SER A 270 -31.46 -15.94 -4.38
C SER A 270 -30.37 -16.80 -3.75
N HIS A 271 -30.27 -16.76 -2.41
CA HIS A 271 -29.19 -17.34 -1.62
C HIS A 271 -29.74 -18.21 -0.50
N ASN A 272 -29.35 -19.48 -0.46
CA ASN A 272 -29.60 -20.38 0.67
C ASN A 272 -28.48 -20.22 1.72
N ILE A 273 -28.83 -19.78 2.92
CA ILE A 273 -27.88 -19.50 4.00
C ILE A 273 -27.81 -20.70 4.95
N TYR A 274 -26.59 -21.12 5.26
CA TYR A 274 -26.29 -22.12 6.28
C TYR A 274 -25.39 -21.49 7.34
N PHE A 275 -25.72 -21.68 8.62
CA PHE A 275 -24.98 -21.09 9.74
C PHE A 275 -25.08 -21.97 10.99
N GLY A 276 -24.00 -22.04 11.78
CA GLY A 276 -24.03 -22.66 13.12
C GLY A 276 -22.67 -23.06 13.64
N THR A 277 -22.62 -23.68 14.82
CA THR A 277 -21.37 -24.11 15.49
C THR A 277 -20.90 -25.52 15.10
N THR A 278 -21.54 -26.13 14.09
CA THR A 278 -21.21 -27.48 13.60
C THR A 278 -20.79 -27.43 12.13
N ASN A 279 -19.93 -28.36 11.74
CA ASN A 279 -19.50 -28.53 10.35
C ASN A 279 -19.98 -29.90 9.83
N PRO A 280 -20.89 -29.97 8.83
CA PRO A 280 -21.45 -28.83 8.08
C PRO A 280 -22.55 -28.07 8.87
N PRO A 281 -22.71 -26.76 8.63
CA PRO A 281 -23.72 -25.94 9.31
C PRO A 281 -25.16 -26.25 8.83
N ALA A 282 -26.14 -25.94 9.67
CA ALA A 282 -27.55 -26.16 9.36
C ALA A 282 -28.11 -25.09 8.40
N PHE A 283 -29.06 -25.48 7.55
CA PHE A 283 -29.82 -24.53 6.72
C PHE A 283 -30.67 -23.61 7.60
N ILE A 284 -30.63 -22.32 7.32
CA ILE A 284 -31.37 -21.29 8.06
C ILE A 284 -32.55 -20.80 7.22
N THR A 285 -32.27 -20.21 6.06
CA THR A 285 -33.29 -19.55 5.22
C THR A 285 -32.82 -19.36 3.78
N ASN A 286 -33.75 -19.03 2.88
CA ASN A 286 -33.47 -18.49 1.54
C ASN A 286 -33.85 -17.00 1.50
N GLN A 287 -33.02 -16.17 0.87
CA GLN A 287 -33.28 -14.74 0.71
C GLN A 287 -32.63 -14.15 -0.54
N THR A 288 -33.03 -12.93 -0.91
CA THR A 288 -32.43 -12.16 -2.01
C THR A 288 -31.34 -11.19 -1.56
N GLU A 289 -31.25 -10.90 -0.26
CA GLU A 289 -30.26 -9.97 0.27
C GLU A 289 -28.89 -10.63 0.44
N LEU A 290 -27.83 -9.81 0.36
CA LEU A 290 -26.42 -10.24 0.45
C LEU A 290 -25.85 -10.18 1.88
N THR A 291 -26.71 -10.01 2.88
CA THR A 291 -26.34 -9.91 4.29
C THR A 291 -27.24 -10.76 5.17
N TYR A 292 -26.70 -11.37 6.21
CA TYR A 292 -27.45 -12.17 7.19
C TYR A 292 -27.05 -11.81 8.62
N GLU A 293 -28.05 -11.58 9.46
CA GLU A 293 -27.91 -11.19 10.87
C GLU A 293 -28.11 -12.44 11.75
N PRO A 294 -27.04 -13.09 12.25
CA PRO A 294 -27.17 -14.33 13.04
C PRO A 294 -27.72 -14.10 14.45
N GLY A 295 -27.78 -12.84 14.92
CA GLY A 295 -28.11 -12.48 16.30
C GLY A 295 -26.88 -12.50 17.20
N ALA A 296 -27.10 -12.50 18.52
CA ALA A 296 -26.01 -12.52 19.50
C ALA A 296 -25.25 -13.85 19.45
N LEU A 297 -23.94 -13.78 19.26
CA LEU A 297 -23.06 -14.94 19.18
C LEU A 297 -22.43 -15.28 20.55
N GLU A 298 -22.04 -16.54 20.72
CA GLU A 298 -21.35 -17.03 21.93
C GLU A 298 -19.87 -16.64 21.90
N LEU A 299 -19.28 -16.35 23.06
CA LEU A 299 -17.86 -15.98 23.21
C LEU A 299 -16.94 -17.14 22.81
N GLY A 300 -15.80 -16.83 22.17
CA GLY A 300 -14.73 -17.79 21.88
C GLY A 300 -15.16 -18.98 21.03
N THR A 301 -16.25 -18.85 20.27
CA THR A 301 -16.94 -19.95 19.60
C THR A 301 -16.67 -19.90 18.10
N ILE A 302 -16.37 -21.07 17.53
CA ILE A 302 -16.19 -21.21 16.08
C ILE A 302 -17.57 -21.38 15.43
N TYR A 303 -17.90 -20.48 14.51
CA TYR A 303 -19.08 -20.57 13.67
C TYR A 303 -18.69 -20.93 12.24
N TYR A 304 -19.42 -21.87 11.66
CA TYR A 304 -19.33 -22.30 10.28
C TYR A 304 -20.50 -21.74 9.48
N TRP A 305 -20.26 -21.33 8.26
CA TRP A 305 -21.29 -20.79 7.39
C TRP A 305 -20.99 -21.02 5.91
N ARG A 306 -22.05 -21.11 5.11
CA ARG A 306 -22.00 -21.38 3.67
C ARG A 306 -23.17 -20.72 2.99
N ILE A 307 -22.97 -20.27 1.76
CA ILE A 307 -24.01 -19.69 0.91
C ILE A 307 -24.14 -20.51 -0.36
N ASP A 308 -25.27 -21.17 -0.56
CA ASP A 308 -25.56 -21.85 -1.83
C ASP A 308 -26.37 -20.93 -2.74
N GLU A 309 -25.88 -20.72 -3.96
CA GLU A 309 -26.45 -19.79 -4.93
C GLU A 309 -27.58 -20.44 -5.74
N VAL A 310 -28.72 -19.76 -5.85
CA VAL A 310 -29.95 -20.31 -6.47
C VAL A 310 -30.30 -19.55 -7.73
N ASN A 311 -30.46 -20.26 -8.85
CA ASN A 311 -30.99 -19.74 -10.11
C ASN A 311 -32.08 -20.66 -10.66
N GLY A 312 -33.33 -20.25 -10.47
CA GLY A 312 -34.49 -21.09 -10.80
C GLY A 312 -34.49 -22.40 -9.98
N SER A 313 -34.42 -23.55 -10.65
CA SER A 313 -34.32 -24.87 -10.01
C SER A 313 -32.89 -25.33 -9.75
N THR A 314 -31.89 -24.56 -10.16
CA THR A 314 -30.46 -24.90 -10.00
C THR A 314 -29.93 -24.31 -8.70
N ILE A 315 -29.24 -25.14 -7.91
CA ILE A 315 -28.54 -24.74 -6.69
C ILE A 315 -27.06 -25.04 -6.88
N THR A 316 -26.22 -24.02 -6.74
CA THR A 316 -24.76 -24.13 -6.76
C THR A 316 -24.24 -24.06 -5.33
N GLU A 317 -23.74 -25.19 -4.83
CA GLU A 317 -23.21 -25.28 -3.47
C GLU A 317 -21.98 -24.37 -3.29
N GLY A 318 -22.00 -23.53 -2.25
CA GLY A 318 -20.92 -22.60 -1.94
C GLY A 318 -19.71 -23.23 -1.27
N ASP A 319 -18.68 -22.43 -1.07
CA ASP A 319 -17.53 -22.84 -0.23
C ASP A 319 -17.88 -22.69 1.26
N LEU A 320 -17.40 -23.64 2.08
CA LEU A 320 -17.58 -23.59 3.52
C LEU A 320 -16.59 -22.57 4.13
N TRP A 321 -17.12 -21.60 4.85
CA TRP A 321 -16.36 -20.61 5.60
C TRP A 321 -16.54 -20.79 7.10
N ASN A 322 -15.58 -20.28 7.88
CA ASN A 322 -15.69 -20.24 9.33
C ASN A 322 -15.05 -18.99 9.90
N PHE A 323 -15.45 -18.62 11.11
CA PHE A 323 -14.78 -17.61 11.92
C PHE A 323 -14.90 -17.95 13.40
N THR A 324 -14.05 -17.35 14.23
CA THR A 324 -14.10 -17.49 15.69
C THR A 324 -14.47 -16.15 16.30
N THR A 325 -15.48 -16.14 17.17
CA THR A 325 -15.88 -14.95 17.92
C THR A 325 -14.86 -14.60 19.00
N THR A 326 -14.79 -13.32 19.38
CA THR A 326 -13.91 -12.84 20.45
C THR A 326 -14.18 -13.56 21.79
N TYR A 327 -13.14 -13.70 22.62
CA TYR A 327 -13.24 -14.25 23.98
C TYR A 327 -13.63 -13.21 25.04
N GLY A 328 -13.71 -11.92 24.66
CA GLY A 328 -13.97 -10.85 25.63
C GLY A 328 -12.87 -10.71 26.69
N LEU A 329 -11.63 -11.09 26.35
CA LEU A 329 -10.44 -10.86 27.17
C LEU A 329 -9.87 -9.47 26.92
N ALA A 330 -8.95 -9.04 27.79
CA ALA A 330 -8.11 -7.88 27.52
C ALA A 330 -7.41 -8.09 26.16
N HIS A 331 -7.43 -7.07 25.30
CA HIS A 331 -6.88 -7.14 23.93
C HIS A 331 -6.32 -5.79 23.51
N ASN A 332 -5.69 -5.71 22.34
CA ASN A 332 -4.94 -4.52 21.89
C ASN A 332 -3.94 -4.02 22.94
N PRO A 333 -2.99 -4.87 23.38
CA PRO A 333 -1.95 -4.43 24.30
C PRO A 333 -1.14 -3.30 23.69
N GLU A 334 -0.82 -2.29 24.48
CA GLU A 334 0.18 -1.28 24.19
C GLU A 334 1.21 -1.31 25.31
N PRO A 335 2.48 -1.62 25.03
CA PRO A 335 3.05 -1.92 23.72
C PRO A 335 2.47 -3.18 23.10
N ALA A 336 2.30 -3.16 21.78
CA ALA A 336 1.84 -4.32 21.02
C ALA A 336 2.65 -5.59 21.35
N ASN A 337 2.00 -6.75 21.34
CA ASN A 337 2.66 -8.01 21.67
C ASN A 337 3.90 -8.25 20.78
N GLY A 338 5.04 -8.54 21.40
CA GLY A 338 6.34 -8.72 20.75
C GLY A 338 7.06 -7.42 20.41
N SER A 339 6.53 -6.26 20.83
CA SER A 339 7.17 -4.96 20.57
C SER A 339 8.62 -4.95 21.04
N MET A 340 9.50 -4.48 20.18
CA MET A 340 10.90 -4.24 20.50
C MET A 340 11.13 -2.74 20.66
N ASN A 341 12.17 -2.39 21.41
CA ASN A 341 12.59 -1.00 21.59
C ASN A 341 11.58 -0.09 22.31
N VAL A 342 10.83 -0.65 23.25
CA VAL A 342 9.86 0.12 24.05
C VAL A 342 10.60 1.03 25.05
N SER A 343 10.31 2.34 25.05
CA SER A 343 10.88 3.31 26.01
C SER A 343 10.81 2.80 27.45
N LEU A 344 11.71 3.20 28.35
CA LEU A 344 11.62 2.83 29.77
C LEU A 344 10.52 3.61 30.52
N ALA A 345 10.07 4.73 29.96
CA ALA A 345 9.02 5.58 30.50
C ALA A 345 7.75 5.42 29.66
N PHE A 346 7.17 4.22 29.70
CA PHE A 346 5.95 3.90 28.99
C PHE A 346 4.89 3.34 29.94
N GLU A 347 3.64 3.43 29.51
CA GLU A 347 2.50 2.89 30.22
C GLU A 347 1.96 1.68 29.45
N LEU A 348 1.80 0.56 30.14
CA LEU A 348 1.06 -0.59 29.63
C LEU A 348 -0.41 -0.18 29.51
N ASN A 349 -1.01 -0.31 28.34
CA ASN A 349 -2.43 -0.06 28.12
C ASN A 349 -3.07 -1.27 27.45
N TRP A 350 -4.35 -1.50 27.68
CA TRP A 350 -5.13 -2.53 26.98
C TRP A 350 -6.55 -2.05 26.74
N THR A 351 -7.23 -2.71 25.81
CA THR A 351 -8.69 -2.60 25.70
C THR A 351 -9.32 -3.66 26.60
N SER A 352 -10.14 -3.22 27.53
CA SER A 352 -10.89 -4.08 28.45
C SER A 352 -11.84 -5.02 27.69
N GLY A 353 -11.94 -6.25 28.19
CA GLY A 353 -12.95 -7.21 27.76
C GLY A 353 -14.37 -6.70 27.97
N THR A 354 -15.31 -7.11 27.10
CA THR A 354 -16.69 -6.58 27.06
C THR A 354 -17.55 -6.81 28.32
N GLN A 355 -17.06 -7.57 29.31
CA GLN A 355 -17.76 -7.86 30.57
C GLN A 355 -16.89 -7.64 31.83
N ALA A 356 -15.70 -7.07 31.70
CA ALA A 356 -14.80 -6.90 32.83
C ALA A 356 -15.23 -5.73 33.74
N ILE A 357 -15.21 -5.96 35.05
CA ILE A 357 -15.42 -4.95 36.09
C ILE A 357 -14.07 -4.41 36.59
N SER A 358 -13.06 -5.28 36.68
CA SER A 358 -11.69 -4.92 37.04
C SER A 358 -10.68 -5.91 36.44
N HIS A 359 -9.40 -5.66 36.68
CA HIS A 359 -8.27 -6.30 36.03
C HIS A 359 -7.20 -6.70 37.04
N ASP A 360 -6.69 -7.94 36.96
CA ASP A 360 -5.46 -8.34 37.66
C ASP A 360 -4.27 -8.31 36.68
N VAL A 361 -3.27 -7.46 36.94
CA VAL A 361 -2.15 -7.24 36.01
C VAL A 361 -0.86 -7.87 36.55
N TYR A 362 -0.26 -8.74 35.74
CA TYR A 362 0.97 -9.47 36.06
C TYR A 362 2.08 -9.07 35.10
N LEU A 363 3.28 -8.79 35.61
CA LEU A 363 4.47 -8.42 34.82
C LEU A 363 5.71 -9.13 35.38
N GLY A 364 6.56 -9.67 34.52
CA GLY A 364 7.75 -10.44 34.92
C GLY A 364 8.75 -10.62 33.78
N THR A 365 9.98 -11.03 34.08
CA THR A 365 11.01 -11.39 33.07
C THR A 365 11.02 -12.87 32.73
N ASP A 366 10.36 -13.72 33.52
CA ASP A 366 10.14 -15.13 33.21
C ASP A 366 8.67 -15.34 32.80
N ILE A 367 8.47 -15.85 31.58
CA ILE A 367 7.15 -16.16 31.04
C ILE A 367 6.38 -17.19 31.88
N ARG A 368 7.08 -18.10 32.57
CA ARG A 368 6.48 -19.14 33.41
C ARG A 368 5.90 -18.53 34.69
N ASP A 369 6.60 -17.57 35.28
CA ASP A 369 6.15 -16.87 36.48
C ASP A 369 4.88 -16.09 36.16
N VAL A 370 4.87 -15.34 35.04
CA VAL A 370 3.69 -14.61 34.57
C VAL A 370 2.54 -15.55 34.21
N ARG A 371 2.84 -16.72 33.60
CA ARG A 371 1.82 -17.73 33.26
C ARG A 371 1.17 -18.34 34.50
N ASN A 372 1.94 -18.59 35.55
CA ASN A 372 1.46 -19.27 36.75
C ASN A 372 0.93 -18.30 37.81
N ALA A 373 1.28 -17.02 37.73
CA ALA A 373 0.83 -16.01 38.67
C ALA A 373 -0.69 -15.97 38.82
N GLN A 374 -1.14 -15.62 40.01
CA GLN A 374 -2.53 -15.42 40.39
C GLN A 374 -2.60 -14.40 41.53
N ARG A 375 -3.76 -13.78 41.73
CA ARG A 375 -3.99 -12.90 42.89
C ARG A 375 -3.83 -13.71 44.17
N LEU A 376 -2.97 -13.23 45.09
CA LEU A 376 -2.72 -13.86 46.38
C LEU A 376 -3.39 -13.05 47.50
N SER A 377 -4.65 -13.35 47.82
CA SER A 377 -5.31 -12.73 48.98
C SER A 377 -4.73 -13.20 50.32
N ALA A 378 -4.01 -14.33 50.33
CA ALA A 378 -3.45 -14.96 51.53
C ALA A 378 -1.93 -14.73 51.74
N ASP A 379 -1.31 -13.88 50.92
CA ASP A 379 0.08 -13.42 51.10
C ASP A 379 0.05 -12.21 52.05
N LEU A 380 0.26 -12.50 53.34
CA LEU A 380 0.11 -11.54 54.43
C LEU A 380 1.42 -10.77 54.69
N ASN A 381 2.56 -11.31 54.29
CA ASN A 381 3.86 -10.66 54.44
C ASN A 381 4.28 -9.82 53.22
N GLY A 382 3.57 -9.96 52.08
CA GLY A 382 3.80 -9.24 50.83
C GLY A 382 5.04 -9.72 50.08
N ASP A 383 5.52 -10.94 50.33
CA ASP A 383 6.74 -11.50 49.75
C ASP A 383 6.54 -12.22 48.42
N THR A 384 5.31 -12.15 47.89
CA THR A 384 4.81 -12.76 46.65
C THR A 384 4.57 -14.27 46.72
N LYS A 385 4.56 -14.86 47.92
CA LYS A 385 4.26 -16.27 48.16
C LYS A 385 3.22 -16.40 49.25
N VAL A 386 2.49 -17.51 49.21
CA VAL A 386 1.68 -17.96 50.34
C VAL A 386 2.37 -19.17 50.95
N ASP A 387 3.04 -18.96 52.07
CA ASP A 387 3.84 -19.99 52.72
C ASP A 387 3.72 -20.00 54.26
N TYR A 388 4.73 -20.58 54.91
CA TYR A 388 4.75 -20.73 56.36
C TYR A 388 4.79 -19.39 57.09
N ASP A 389 5.40 -18.37 56.51
CA ASP A 389 5.52 -17.06 57.14
C ASP A 389 4.14 -16.35 57.17
N ASP A 390 3.31 -16.53 56.15
CA ASP A 390 1.91 -16.04 56.16
C ASP A 390 1.06 -16.78 57.18
N MET A 391 1.24 -18.10 57.29
CA MET A 391 0.55 -18.89 58.30
C MET A 391 0.91 -18.46 59.73
N LEU A 392 2.17 -18.09 59.96
CA LEU A 392 2.61 -17.53 61.24
C LEU A 392 1.91 -16.20 61.53
N ILE A 393 1.84 -15.31 60.55
CA ILE A 393 1.14 -14.03 60.69
C ILE A 393 -0.33 -14.27 61.03
N LEU A 394 -1.04 -15.10 60.25
CA LEU A 394 -2.44 -15.41 60.47
C LEU A 394 -2.69 -16.06 61.86
N SER A 395 -1.79 -16.95 62.28
CA SER A 395 -1.83 -17.60 63.59
C SER A 395 -1.59 -16.63 64.75
N ASP A 396 -0.65 -15.69 64.59
CA ASP A 396 -0.37 -14.68 65.59
C ASP A 396 -1.56 -13.72 65.76
N TYR A 397 -2.20 -13.30 64.65
CA TYR A 397 -3.41 -12.48 64.70
C TYR A 397 -4.58 -13.21 65.38
N TRP A 398 -4.78 -14.50 65.07
CA TRP A 398 -5.78 -15.34 65.75
C TRP A 398 -5.55 -15.42 67.26
N LEU A 399 -4.29 -15.64 67.68
CA LEU A 399 -3.94 -15.87 69.08
C LEU A 399 -3.94 -14.58 69.91
N MET A 400 -3.68 -13.43 69.30
CA MET A 400 -3.58 -12.15 70.01
C MET A 400 -4.95 -11.54 70.35
N ASN A 401 -5.96 -11.60 69.46
CA ASN A 401 -7.30 -11.06 69.77
C ASN A 401 -8.38 -11.40 68.69
N PRO A 402 -9.19 -12.47 68.83
CA PRO A 402 -10.08 -12.97 67.76
C PRO A 402 -11.35 -12.12 67.48
N HIS A 403 -11.53 -10.95 68.11
CA HIS A 403 -12.79 -10.15 68.04
C HIS A 403 -12.60 -8.61 68.00
N ILE A 404 -11.46 -8.09 67.56
CA ILE A 404 -11.31 -6.65 67.29
C ILE A 404 -11.78 -6.35 65.87
N SER A 405 -12.52 -5.25 65.68
CA SER A 405 -13.07 -4.77 64.41
C SER A 405 -12.03 -4.15 63.45
N GLU A 406 -10.74 -4.39 63.69
CA GLU A 406 -9.61 -3.88 62.90
C GLU A 406 -8.40 -4.85 62.98
N PRO A 407 -8.47 -6.13 62.53
CA PRO A 407 -7.28 -6.89 62.22
C PRO A 407 -7.01 -6.78 60.71
N TYR A 408 -5.86 -6.19 60.35
CA TYR A 408 -5.38 -6.02 58.96
C TYR A 408 -5.15 -7.34 58.17
N ALA A 409 -5.62 -8.49 58.65
CA ALA A 409 -5.25 -9.84 58.19
C ALA A 409 -6.44 -10.79 57.91
N GLY A 410 -7.69 -10.32 57.94
CA GLY A 410 -8.82 -11.12 57.45
C GLY A 410 -8.69 -11.30 55.92
N ILE A 411 -8.57 -12.53 55.44
CA ILE A 411 -8.27 -12.86 54.03
C ILE A 411 -9.55 -12.84 53.19
N ASN A 412 -10.71 -12.99 53.83
CA ASN A 412 -12.05 -12.99 53.23
C ASN A 412 -12.81 -11.65 53.37
N ASP A 413 -12.12 -10.59 53.85
CA ASP A 413 -12.69 -9.26 54.10
C ASP A 413 -13.92 -9.22 55.04
N ASP A 414 -14.08 -10.20 55.95
CA ASP A 414 -15.16 -10.21 56.96
C ASP A 414 -14.78 -9.58 58.32
N ASP A 415 -13.59 -8.98 58.38
CA ASP A 415 -12.96 -8.34 59.54
C ASP A 415 -12.73 -9.28 60.75
N ILE A 416 -12.83 -10.60 60.57
CA ILE A 416 -12.61 -11.61 61.62
C ILE A 416 -11.56 -12.60 61.12
N VAL A 417 -10.54 -12.87 61.92
CA VAL A 417 -9.63 -13.99 61.63
C VAL A 417 -10.27 -15.26 62.17
N ASP A 418 -10.80 -16.10 61.27
CA ASP A 418 -11.52 -17.33 61.59
C ASP A 418 -11.07 -18.56 60.74
N PHE A 419 -11.67 -19.74 60.98
CA PHE A 419 -11.20 -20.98 60.33
C PHE A 419 -11.32 -20.92 58.80
N LEU A 420 -12.16 -20.03 58.27
CA LEU A 420 -12.31 -19.77 56.86
C LEU A 420 -11.02 -19.13 56.31
N ASP A 421 -10.39 -18.19 57.00
CA ASP A 421 -9.12 -17.60 56.59
C ASP A 421 -8.00 -18.65 56.54
N PHE A 422 -7.93 -19.51 57.55
CA PHE A 422 -6.98 -20.63 57.54
C PHE A 422 -7.24 -21.59 56.36
N SER A 423 -8.51 -21.81 56.01
CA SER A 423 -8.87 -22.65 54.87
C SER A 423 -8.50 -22.00 53.53
N ILE A 424 -8.63 -20.67 53.41
CA ILE A 424 -8.23 -19.92 52.22
C ILE A 424 -6.71 -19.89 52.10
N LEU A 425 -5.98 -19.64 53.20
CA LEU A 425 -4.52 -19.70 53.22
C LEU A 425 -4.01 -21.09 52.83
N ALA A 426 -4.60 -22.16 53.40
CA ALA A 426 -4.24 -23.53 53.04
C ALA A 426 -4.59 -23.88 51.57
N GLY A 427 -5.70 -23.37 51.05
CA GLY A 427 -6.08 -23.52 49.64
C GLY A 427 -5.13 -22.82 48.67
N ASN A 428 -4.44 -21.79 49.14
CA ASN A 428 -3.43 -21.05 48.39
C ASN A 428 -1.99 -21.49 48.74
N TRP A 429 -1.78 -22.57 49.49
CA TRP A 429 -0.44 -22.95 49.93
C TRP A 429 0.53 -23.22 48.76
N ASN A 430 1.71 -22.59 48.79
CA ASN A 430 2.71 -22.52 47.70
C ASN A 430 2.24 -21.75 46.45
N ALA A 431 1.12 -21.02 46.51
CA ALA A 431 0.77 -20.08 45.45
C ALA A 431 1.81 -18.97 45.39
N GLN A 432 2.13 -18.52 44.18
CA GLN A 432 3.14 -17.51 43.93
C GLN A 432 2.59 -16.48 42.95
N SER A 433 2.84 -15.19 43.21
CA SER A 433 2.54 -14.10 42.30
C SER A 433 3.79 -13.71 41.49
N SER A 434 3.60 -12.92 40.44
CA SER A 434 4.73 -12.37 39.69
C SER A 434 5.50 -11.37 40.56
N PRO A 435 6.84 -11.24 40.43
CA PRO A 435 7.64 -10.28 41.19
C PRO A 435 7.21 -8.80 41.05
N TRP A 436 6.44 -8.46 40.01
CA TRP A 436 5.86 -7.13 39.79
C TRP A 436 4.34 -7.18 39.61
N PHE A 437 3.64 -7.80 40.57
CA PHE A 437 2.19 -7.75 40.66
C PHE A 437 1.70 -6.40 41.21
N LYS A 438 0.75 -5.75 40.53
CA LYS A 438 0.24 -4.41 40.91
C LYS A 438 -1.14 -4.44 41.61
N GLY A 439 -1.71 -5.62 41.84
CA GLY A 439 -3.06 -5.73 42.42
C GLY A 439 -4.19 -5.42 41.43
N ASN A 440 -5.42 -5.63 41.89
CA ASN A 440 -6.66 -5.45 41.12
C ASN A 440 -6.91 -3.97 40.81
N THR A 441 -7.24 -3.63 39.55
CA THR A 441 -7.49 -2.24 39.12
C THR A 441 -8.71 -2.13 38.20
N THR A 442 -9.42 -1.01 38.26
CA THR A 442 -10.49 -0.67 37.29
C THR A 442 -9.97 0.13 36.10
N ASP A 443 -8.69 0.54 36.12
CA ASP A 443 -8.09 1.30 35.04
C ASP A 443 -7.59 0.34 33.94
N ASN A 444 -7.66 0.79 32.69
CA ASN A 444 -7.13 0.06 31.53
C ASN A 444 -5.63 0.32 31.28
N SER A 445 -4.91 0.76 32.31
CA SER A 445 -3.51 1.16 32.20
C SER A 445 -2.66 0.82 33.43
N PHE A 446 -1.37 0.60 33.20
CA PHE A 446 -0.39 0.30 34.23
C PHE A 446 1.00 0.86 33.88
N SER A 447 1.50 1.79 34.69
CA SER A 447 2.87 2.28 34.61
C SER A 447 3.82 1.43 35.48
N PRO A 448 4.70 0.59 34.89
CA PRO A 448 5.67 -0.19 35.65
C PRO A 448 6.78 0.72 36.22
N GLN A 449 7.13 0.53 37.50
CA GLN A 449 8.26 1.22 38.11
C GLN A 449 9.54 0.40 37.91
N SER A 450 10.61 1.05 37.43
CA SER A 450 11.98 0.49 37.42
C SER A 450 12.24 -0.71 36.49
N LEU A 451 11.94 -0.57 35.19
CA LEU A 451 12.31 -1.57 34.19
C LEU A 451 13.80 -1.53 33.82
N SER A 452 14.40 -2.70 33.68
CA SER A 452 15.73 -2.90 33.08
C SER A 452 15.70 -2.74 31.56
N VAL A 453 16.77 -2.17 31.01
CA VAL A 453 17.02 -1.99 29.56
C VAL A 453 17.29 -3.32 28.85
N ASN A 454 17.04 -3.37 27.53
CA ASN A 454 17.26 -4.56 26.69
C ASN A 454 16.68 -5.86 27.28
N THR A 455 15.59 -5.75 28.02
CA THR A 455 15.05 -6.85 28.80
C THR A 455 13.67 -7.15 28.25
N THR A 456 13.44 -8.41 27.89
CA THR A 456 12.11 -8.89 27.53
C THR A 456 11.31 -9.08 28.80
N TYR A 457 10.18 -8.38 28.86
CA TYR A 457 9.16 -8.58 29.87
C TYR A 457 7.98 -9.31 29.24
N TYR A 458 7.38 -10.17 30.05
CA TYR A 458 6.12 -10.82 29.80
C TYR A 458 5.08 -10.20 30.72
N TRP A 459 3.88 -9.98 30.21
CA TRP A 459 2.79 -9.46 31.01
C TRP A 459 1.46 -10.06 30.59
N ARG A 460 0.52 -10.10 31.53
CA ARG A 460 -0.80 -10.69 31.36
C ARG A 460 -1.81 -9.83 32.11
N VAL A 461 -2.98 -9.65 31.53
CA VAL A 461 -4.12 -8.99 32.18
C VAL A 461 -5.24 -10.00 32.31
N ASP A 462 -5.63 -10.32 33.54
CA ASP A 462 -6.78 -11.18 33.80
C ASP A 462 -8.02 -10.32 34.02
N GLU A 463 -9.11 -10.70 33.37
CA GLU A 463 -10.38 -9.99 33.46
C GLU A 463 -11.20 -10.50 34.65
N VAL A 464 -11.65 -9.59 35.52
CA VAL A 464 -12.41 -9.89 36.74
C VAL A 464 -13.85 -9.42 36.59
N ASN A 465 -14.82 -10.30 36.83
CA ASN A 465 -16.26 -10.01 36.81
C ASN A 465 -16.93 -10.64 38.04
N GLY A 466 -17.06 -9.86 39.12
CA GLY A 466 -17.52 -10.38 40.41
C GLY A 466 -16.50 -11.36 41.01
N ASP A 467 -16.94 -12.58 41.31
CA ASP A 467 -16.09 -13.63 41.88
C ASP A 467 -15.31 -14.44 40.82
N GLU A 468 -15.57 -14.21 39.53
CA GLU A 468 -14.87 -14.89 38.43
C GLU A 468 -13.67 -14.08 37.93
N THR A 469 -12.48 -14.68 37.97
CA THR A 469 -11.27 -14.17 37.28
C THR A 469 -10.94 -15.05 36.09
N ARG A 470 -10.78 -14.44 34.90
CA ARG A 470 -10.47 -15.13 33.65
C ARG A 470 -9.06 -14.76 33.19
N LYS A 471 -8.21 -15.77 33.05
CA LYS A 471 -6.81 -15.58 32.66
C LYS A 471 -6.70 -15.06 31.23
N GLY A 472 -5.99 -13.95 31.04
CA GLY A 472 -5.74 -13.36 29.72
C GLY A 472 -4.57 -13.96 28.97
N ASP A 473 -4.33 -13.44 27.76
CA ASP A 473 -3.15 -13.79 26.98
C ASP A 473 -1.88 -13.19 27.56
N ILE A 474 -0.77 -13.92 27.40
CA ILE A 474 0.55 -13.42 27.78
C ILE A 474 1.13 -12.64 26.62
N TRP A 475 1.29 -11.35 26.81
CA TRP A 475 1.98 -10.47 25.89
C TRP A 475 3.43 -10.29 26.31
N SER A 476 4.24 -9.84 25.37
CA SER A 476 5.63 -9.51 25.64
C SER A 476 6.01 -8.18 25.02
N PHE A 477 6.99 -7.53 25.62
CA PHE A 477 7.71 -6.44 24.99
C PHE A 477 9.17 -6.52 25.42
N THR A 478 10.06 -6.02 24.59
CA THR A 478 11.46 -5.83 24.95
C THR A 478 11.69 -4.35 25.12
N THR A 479 12.05 -3.95 26.34
CA THR A 479 12.47 -2.56 26.58
C THR A 479 13.58 -2.22 25.61
N ALA A 480 13.59 -0.96 25.18
CA ALA A 480 14.70 -0.36 24.49
C ALA A 480 15.97 -0.81 25.19
N SER A 481 16.78 -1.53 24.42
CA SER A 481 18.19 -1.51 24.68
C SER A 481 18.55 -0.04 24.83
N ILE A 482 19.42 0.28 25.78
CA ILE A 482 20.14 1.55 25.70
C ILE A 482 20.55 1.61 24.23
N VAL A 483 19.98 2.57 23.46
CA VAL A 483 20.12 2.72 22.00
C VAL A 483 21.38 1.99 21.64
N SER A 484 21.30 0.81 20.99
CA SER A 484 22.51 -0.01 20.83
C SER A 484 23.56 0.98 20.36
N ASP A 485 24.64 1.18 21.12
CA ASP A 485 25.46 2.37 20.91
C ASP A 485 26.15 2.34 19.51
N TYR A 486 25.89 1.25 18.79
CA TYR A 486 26.23 0.87 17.43
C TYR A 486 25.08 0.97 16.42
N SER A 487 24.01 1.76 16.62
CA SER A 487 22.99 2.03 15.60
C SER A 487 22.66 3.51 15.49
N LEU A 488 22.40 3.98 14.26
CA LEU A 488 22.00 5.36 13.94
C LEU A 488 20.59 5.74 14.42
N ILE A 489 19.71 4.78 14.76
CA ILE A 489 18.36 5.10 15.24
C ILE A 489 18.45 5.84 16.57
N GLY A 490 17.73 6.94 16.69
CA GLY A 490 17.70 7.81 17.86
C GLY A 490 18.95 8.68 18.01
N LYS A 491 19.84 8.73 17.02
CA LYS A 491 21.07 9.54 17.07
C LYS A 491 20.97 10.80 16.20
N ILE A 492 21.62 11.86 16.67
CA ILE A 492 21.91 13.06 15.90
C ILE A 492 23.40 13.11 15.61
N MET A 493 23.75 13.05 14.33
CA MET A 493 25.12 13.12 13.85
C MET A 493 25.33 14.43 13.08
N CYS A 494 26.51 15.03 13.17
CA CYS A 494 26.82 16.27 12.45
C CYS A 494 27.77 16.02 11.28
N GLY A 495 27.69 16.83 10.23
CA GLY A 495 28.81 16.98 9.29
C GLY A 495 30.03 17.57 9.98
N TYR A 496 31.21 17.06 9.67
CA TYR A 496 32.48 17.57 10.20
C TYR A 496 33.52 17.69 9.08
N GLN A 497 33.88 18.92 8.75
CA GLN A 497 34.73 19.24 7.61
C GLN A 497 36.21 19.00 7.91
N GLY A 498 36.68 19.50 9.05
CA GLY A 498 38.07 19.37 9.48
C GLY A 498 39.08 19.89 8.46
N TRP A 499 38.74 20.91 7.67
CA TRP A 499 39.55 21.41 6.54
C TRP A 499 40.27 22.74 6.77
N PHE A 500 40.13 23.33 7.95
CA PHE A 500 40.76 24.61 8.28
C PHE A 500 42.23 24.40 8.62
N ASN A 501 43.15 25.03 7.89
CA ASN A 501 44.58 25.00 8.19
C ASN A 501 45.13 26.42 8.36
N THR A 502 46.20 26.55 9.14
CA THR A 502 46.86 27.84 9.39
C THR A 502 48.38 27.70 9.30
N PRO A 503 49.12 28.77 8.97
CA PRO A 503 50.56 28.78 9.16
C PRO A 503 50.93 28.44 10.60
N GLY A 504 51.92 27.54 10.78
CA GLY A 504 52.39 27.12 12.09
C GLY A 504 51.61 25.96 12.73
N ASP A 505 50.62 25.38 12.06
CA ASP A 505 49.83 24.24 12.57
C ASP A 505 50.51 22.86 12.42
N GLY A 506 51.76 22.86 11.97
CA GLY A 506 52.54 21.64 11.70
C GLY A 506 52.39 21.10 10.27
N THR A 507 51.49 21.66 9.46
CA THR A 507 51.38 21.33 8.04
C THR A 507 52.15 22.32 7.15
N THR A 508 52.33 21.97 5.89
CA THR A 508 52.85 22.88 4.85
C THR A 508 51.72 23.56 4.05
N ARG A 509 50.47 23.46 4.49
CA ARG A 509 49.30 23.92 3.71
C ARG A 509 49.05 25.42 3.83
N GLY A 510 49.49 26.06 4.91
CA GLY A 510 49.24 27.48 5.17
C GLY A 510 47.76 27.76 5.46
N TRP A 511 47.27 28.94 5.09
CA TRP A 511 45.85 29.29 5.24
C TRP A 511 45.00 28.53 4.22
N VAL A 512 44.13 27.65 4.71
CA VAL A 512 43.15 26.90 3.92
C VAL A 512 41.76 27.09 4.55
N HIS A 513 40.75 27.33 3.71
CA HIS A 513 39.36 27.66 4.05
C HIS A 513 39.13 28.97 4.83
N TRP A 514 40.09 29.45 5.62
CA TRP A 514 40.01 30.79 6.21
C TRP A 514 40.01 31.92 5.14
N GLY A 515 40.78 31.74 4.07
CA GLY A 515 40.90 32.65 2.92
C GLY A 515 41.70 32.01 1.78
N GLY A 516 41.85 32.70 0.64
CA GLY A 516 42.55 32.20 -0.54
C GLY A 516 44.05 32.51 -0.53
N GLY A 517 44.90 31.59 -0.03
CA GLY A 517 46.36 31.76 -0.02
C GLY A 517 46.88 32.84 0.95
N GLY A 518 46.01 33.31 1.84
CA GLY A 518 46.21 34.32 2.87
C GLY A 518 44.95 34.43 3.72
N PHE A 519 45.01 35.14 4.85
CA PHE A 519 43.83 35.37 5.68
C PHE A 519 43.84 36.80 6.21
N SER A 520 42.96 37.62 5.65
CA SER A 520 42.88 39.05 5.95
C SER A 520 41.47 39.59 5.72
N PRO A 521 41.17 40.83 6.13
CA PRO A 521 39.82 41.36 5.96
C PRO A 521 39.33 41.48 4.51
N VAL A 522 40.25 41.51 3.54
CA VAL A 522 39.93 41.52 2.09
C VAL A 522 40.08 40.15 1.43
N ASN A 523 40.59 39.17 2.17
CA ASN A 523 40.80 37.79 1.75
C ASN A 523 40.33 36.85 2.86
N CYS A 524 39.02 36.81 3.04
CA CYS A 524 38.31 36.06 4.07
C CYS A 524 37.19 35.30 3.38
N ASN A 525 37.12 33.98 3.60
CA ASN A 525 36.04 33.16 3.05
C ASN A 525 34.99 32.82 4.11
N VAL A 526 35.26 33.10 5.40
CA VAL A 526 34.42 32.67 6.52
C VAL A 526 33.42 33.72 6.93
N ASP A 527 32.17 33.32 7.14
CA ASP A 527 31.10 34.19 7.62
C ASP A 527 30.92 34.10 9.14
N MET A 528 31.64 33.22 9.85
CA MET A 528 31.60 33.12 11.31
C MET A 528 33.00 33.09 11.91
N TRP A 529 33.15 33.74 13.08
CA TRP A 529 34.41 33.72 13.84
C TRP A 529 34.32 32.73 15.03
N PRO A 530 35.25 31.78 15.19
CA PRO A 530 35.20 30.82 16.28
C PRO A 530 35.42 31.48 17.64
N ASP A 531 34.75 30.98 18.67
CA ASP A 531 35.03 31.38 20.05
C ASP A 531 36.28 30.65 20.56
N MET A 532 37.37 31.39 20.74
CA MET A 532 38.65 30.87 21.22
C MET A 532 38.87 31.08 22.72
N SER A 533 37.85 31.50 23.48
CA SER A 533 37.98 31.81 24.90
C SER A 533 38.39 30.60 25.75
N GLU A 534 37.86 29.42 25.45
CA GLU A 534 38.17 28.14 26.12
C GLU A 534 39.43 27.45 25.56
N MET A 535 40.03 27.99 24.50
CA MET A 535 41.17 27.37 23.81
C MET A 535 42.48 27.62 24.54
N THR A 536 43.32 26.59 24.64
CA THR A 536 44.67 26.69 25.21
C THR A 536 45.60 27.45 24.25
N ALA A 537 46.76 27.88 24.74
CA ALA A 537 47.75 28.58 23.91
C ALA A 537 48.20 27.74 22.70
N GLY A 538 48.21 26.40 22.80
CA GLY A 538 48.59 25.50 21.71
C GLY A 538 47.51 25.30 20.63
N GLU A 539 46.30 25.82 20.84
CA GLU A 539 45.17 25.74 19.90
C GLU A 539 44.90 27.08 19.21
N LYS A 540 45.56 28.15 19.68
CA LYS A 540 45.34 29.53 19.23
C LYS A 540 46.36 29.91 18.16
N PHE A 541 45.87 30.09 16.93
CA PHE A 541 46.66 30.57 15.81
C PHE A 541 46.32 32.03 15.52
N LEU A 542 47.34 32.89 15.55
CA LEU A 542 47.17 34.33 15.44
C LEU A 542 46.72 34.73 14.02
N ALA A 543 45.59 35.43 13.93
CA ALA A 543 45.10 36.05 12.69
C ALA A 543 45.57 37.51 12.66
N SER A 544 46.88 37.74 12.48
CA SER A 544 47.53 39.04 12.70
C SER A 544 46.98 40.18 11.84
N GLU A 545 46.40 39.89 10.68
CA GLU A 545 45.83 40.89 9.77
C GLU A 545 44.45 41.42 10.23
N PHE A 546 43.86 40.82 11.26
CA PHE A 546 42.57 41.24 11.85
C PHE A 546 42.73 42.09 13.12
N TYR A 547 43.95 42.54 13.43
CA TYR A 547 44.21 43.35 14.62
C TYR A 547 43.44 44.69 14.58
N ASP A 548 42.57 44.89 15.56
CA ASP A 548 41.75 46.10 15.75
C ASP A 548 42.00 46.79 17.10
N GLY A 549 43.11 46.45 17.77
CA GLY A 549 43.44 46.86 19.14
C GLY A 549 43.57 45.68 20.11
N SER A 550 43.26 44.46 19.65
CA SER A 550 43.50 43.21 20.36
C SER A 550 43.93 42.09 19.41
N ASP A 551 44.64 41.09 19.93
CA ASP A 551 45.02 39.90 19.17
C ASP A 551 43.80 38.99 18.98
N HIS A 552 43.55 38.61 17.71
CA HIS A 552 42.48 37.69 17.34
C HIS A 552 43.05 36.35 16.91
N TYR A 553 42.38 35.28 17.33
CA TYR A 553 42.85 33.91 17.12
C TYR A 553 41.78 33.08 16.43
N VAL A 554 42.25 32.13 15.63
CA VAL A 554 41.45 31.05 15.04
C VAL A 554 42.12 29.70 15.35
N PHE A 555 41.45 28.60 14.99
CA PHE A 555 41.98 27.25 15.19
C PHE A 555 42.50 26.65 13.87
N SER A 556 43.24 25.55 13.99
CA SER A 556 43.53 24.64 12.86
C SER A 556 42.89 23.28 13.14
N SER A 557 42.24 22.71 12.13
CA SER A 557 41.66 21.36 12.17
C SER A 557 42.73 20.28 12.27
N HIS A 558 43.97 20.55 11.84
CA HIS A 558 45.12 19.66 12.01
C HIS A 558 45.61 19.59 13.47
N ASN A 559 45.15 20.50 14.34
CA ASN A 559 45.54 20.45 15.75
C ASN A 559 44.74 19.37 16.50
N LEU A 560 45.43 18.32 16.96
CA LEU A 560 44.82 17.23 17.74
C LEU A 560 43.99 17.75 18.93
N THR A 561 44.54 18.68 19.71
CA THR A 561 43.87 19.21 20.91
C THR A 561 42.57 19.91 20.57
N THR A 562 42.52 20.65 19.47
CA THR A 562 41.30 21.28 18.95
C THR A 562 40.26 20.22 18.57
N VAL A 563 40.64 19.17 17.83
CA VAL A 563 39.69 18.10 17.47
C VAL A 563 39.18 17.39 18.73
N LEU A 564 40.04 17.08 19.70
CA LEU A 564 39.61 16.50 20.97
C LEU A 564 38.65 17.43 21.74
N ARG A 565 38.87 18.75 21.74
CA ARG A 565 37.96 19.76 22.31
C ARG A 565 36.57 19.69 21.67
N HIS A 566 36.50 19.55 20.35
CA HIS A 566 35.23 19.41 19.64
C HIS A 566 34.44 18.18 20.11
N PHE A 567 35.10 17.04 20.26
CA PHE A 567 34.47 15.83 20.80
C PHE A 567 34.10 15.94 22.29
N GLN A 568 34.91 16.67 23.08
CA GLN A 568 34.58 16.99 24.46
C GLN A 568 33.29 17.82 24.54
N TRP A 569 33.13 18.84 23.69
CA TRP A 569 31.88 19.59 23.58
C TRP A 569 30.73 18.67 23.17
N MET A 570 30.89 17.82 22.16
CA MET A 570 29.84 16.88 21.77
C MET A 570 29.37 16.01 22.94
N GLN A 571 30.30 15.51 23.77
CA GLN A 571 29.96 14.78 24.99
C GLN A 571 29.20 15.66 25.99
N GLN A 572 29.71 16.87 26.27
CA GLN A 572 29.13 17.82 27.22
C GLN A 572 27.68 18.16 26.89
N TYR A 573 27.37 18.36 25.61
CA TYR A 573 26.04 18.75 25.16
C TYR A 573 25.18 17.57 24.68
N GLY A 574 25.66 16.33 24.73
CA GLY A 574 24.87 15.15 24.37
C GLY A 574 24.68 14.93 22.86
N ILE A 575 25.56 15.49 22.03
CA ILE A 575 25.64 15.23 20.59
C ILE A 575 26.27 13.84 20.39
N ASP A 576 25.71 13.02 19.49
CA ASP A 576 26.10 11.61 19.39
C ASP A 576 27.42 11.41 18.65
N GLY A 577 27.72 12.23 17.64
CA GLY A 577 28.93 12.05 16.84
C GLY A 577 28.93 12.81 15.51
N VAL A 578 29.86 12.41 14.63
CA VAL A 578 30.08 13.10 13.35
C VAL A 578 30.25 12.18 12.15
N TYR A 579 29.86 12.67 10.98
CA TYR A 579 30.32 12.19 9.68
C TYR A 579 31.57 13.01 9.30
N VAL A 580 32.75 12.39 9.37
CA VAL A 580 34.02 13.04 9.07
C VAL A 580 34.21 13.07 7.56
N GLN A 581 34.19 14.27 6.97
CA GLN A 581 34.29 14.44 5.53
C GLN A 581 35.71 14.22 5.01
N ARG A 582 35.77 13.49 3.90
CA ARG A 582 36.94 13.27 3.07
C ARG A 582 36.58 13.71 1.66
N PHE A 583 37.27 14.71 1.15
CA PHE A 583 37.05 15.20 -0.21
C PHE A 583 37.69 14.27 -1.21
N ALA A 584 36.89 13.74 -2.14
CA ALA A 584 37.38 12.77 -3.14
C ALA A 584 38.51 13.35 -4.02
N THR A 585 38.60 14.67 -4.16
CA THR A 585 39.67 15.38 -4.87
C THR A 585 40.98 15.46 -4.08
N GLU A 586 40.96 15.18 -2.77
CA GLU A 586 42.09 15.34 -1.84
C GLU A 586 42.64 14.01 -1.30
N VAL A 587 42.11 12.86 -1.74
CA VAL A 587 42.55 11.53 -1.26
C VAL A 587 43.67 10.91 -2.10
N THR A 588 44.36 11.71 -2.90
CA THR A 588 45.49 11.23 -3.70
C THR A 588 46.68 10.89 -2.79
N PRO A 589 47.21 9.65 -2.80
CA PRO A 589 48.28 9.26 -1.88
C PRO A 589 49.52 10.15 -1.96
N ASN A 590 50.15 10.37 -0.81
CA ASN A 590 51.41 11.13 -0.64
C ASN A 590 51.33 12.64 -0.95
N THR A 591 50.15 13.25 -0.96
CA THR A 591 50.00 14.71 -1.03
C THR A 591 49.78 15.32 0.37
N PRO A 592 50.07 16.62 0.57
CA PRO A 592 49.79 17.31 1.84
C PRO A 592 48.33 17.20 2.29
N GLU A 593 47.38 17.22 1.35
CA GLU A 593 45.96 17.10 1.60
C GLU A 593 45.62 15.70 2.13
N PHE A 594 46.17 14.65 1.50
CA PHE A 594 45.98 13.28 1.94
C PHE A 594 46.49 13.03 3.36
N PHE A 595 47.69 13.54 3.69
CA PHE A 595 48.22 13.44 5.06
C PHE A 595 47.32 14.16 6.05
N ASN A 596 46.93 15.40 5.76
CA ASN A 596 46.03 16.18 6.61
C ASN A 596 44.70 15.46 6.85
N ARG A 597 44.07 14.88 5.81
CA ARG A 597 42.80 14.15 5.95
C ARG A 597 42.94 12.89 6.80
N ASN A 598 44.07 12.20 6.73
CA ASN A 598 44.33 11.03 7.56
C ASN A 598 44.60 11.39 9.02
N ASP A 599 45.35 12.47 9.26
CA ASP A 599 45.62 12.95 10.61
C ASP A 599 44.33 13.40 11.29
N VAL A 600 43.52 14.23 10.62
CA VAL A 600 42.21 14.67 11.14
C VAL A 600 41.28 13.49 11.40
N LEU A 601 41.19 12.51 10.49
CA LEU A 601 40.40 11.30 10.71
C LEU A 601 40.88 10.51 11.94
N SER A 602 42.20 10.38 12.11
CA SER A 602 42.80 9.73 13.28
C SER A 602 42.48 10.48 14.58
N TYR A 603 42.48 11.81 14.55
CA TYR A 603 42.11 12.64 15.70
C TYR A 603 40.62 12.52 16.02
N CYS A 604 39.75 12.47 15.01
CA CYS A 604 38.33 12.21 15.21
C CYS A 604 38.07 10.82 15.81
N LYS A 605 38.78 9.79 15.32
CA LYS A 605 38.75 8.44 15.92
C LYS A 605 39.15 8.49 17.39
N GLN A 606 40.25 9.17 17.72
CA GLN A 606 40.72 9.32 19.11
C GLN A 606 39.70 10.07 19.97
N GLY A 607 39.16 11.19 19.49
CA GLY A 607 38.14 11.98 20.19
C GLY A 607 36.86 11.19 20.43
N ALA A 608 36.38 10.47 19.42
CA ALA A 608 35.22 9.60 19.51
C ALA A 608 35.39 8.54 20.61
N ASN A 609 36.51 7.83 20.61
CA ASN A 609 36.79 6.80 21.63
C ASN A 609 37.00 7.40 23.02
N LEU A 610 37.69 8.53 23.13
CA LEU A 610 38.00 9.17 24.41
C LEU A 610 36.75 9.73 25.10
N TYR A 611 35.85 10.35 24.33
CA TYR A 611 34.65 11.02 24.86
C TYR A 611 33.37 10.21 24.67
N GLY A 612 33.49 8.94 24.27
CA GLY A 612 32.36 8.03 24.07
C GLY A 612 31.36 8.55 23.04
N ARG A 613 31.84 9.20 21.98
CA ARG A 613 31.06 9.70 20.84
C ARG A 613 31.26 8.79 19.63
N LYS A 614 30.51 9.03 18.56
CA LYS A 614 30.56 8.24 17.33
C LYS A 614 31.20 8.99 16.18
N TYR A 615 31.72 8.23 15.23
CA TYR A 615 32.12 8.78 13.94
C TYR A 615 31.88 7.81 12.78
N ALA A 616 31.69 8.35 11.58
CA ALA A 616 31.66 7.62 10.31
C ALA A 616 32.51 8.35 9.27
N VAL A 617 33.06 7.62 8.31
CA VAL A 617 33.70 8.23 7.14
C VAL A 617 32.62 8.70 6.16
N MET A 618 32.74 9.94 5.68
CA MET A 618 31.93 10.49 4.60
C MET A 618 32.82 10.91 3.44
N TYR A 619 32.56 10.42 2.23
CA TYR A 619 33.19 10.94 1.02
C TYR A 619 32.32 12.03 0.41
N ASP A 620 32.88 13.24 0.30
CA ASP A 620 32.33 14.30 -0.53
C ASP A 620 32.89 14.17 -1.94
N LEU A 621 32.00 13.88 -2.89
CA LEU A 621 32.36 13.66 -4.29
C LEU A 621 32.36 14.96 -5.12
N SER A 622 32.16 16.11 -4.49
CA SER A 622 32.15 17.41 -5.16
C SER A 622 33.48 17.68 -5.87
N GLY A 623 33.40 18.17 -7.11
CA GLY A 623 34.57 18.47 -7.95
C GLY A 623 35.18 17.27 -8.68
N LEU A 624 34.73 16.04 -8.40
CA LEU A 624 35.23 14.84 -9.04
C LEU A 624 34.87 14.81 -10.54
N GLN A 625 35.86 14.49 -11.38
CA GLN A 625 35.69 14.32 -12.82
C GLN A 625 35.36 12.86 -13.17
N ALA A 626 34.92 12.60 -14.41
CA ALA A 626 34.68 11.25 -14.91
C ALA A 626 35.95 10.37 -14.76
N GLY A 627 35.79 9.15 -14.26
CA GLY A 627 36.87 8.21 -13.91
C GLY A 627 37.47 8.42 -12.51
N GLY A 628 37.08 9.48 -11.79
CA GLY A 628 37.64 9.85 -10.49
C GLY A 628 37.21 8.95 -9.34
N THR A 629 36.14 8.16 -9.46
CA THR A 629 35.66 7.28 -8.37
C THR A 629 36.68 6.21 -7.97
N SER A 630 37.61 5.88 -8.87
CA SER A 630 38.74 4.99 -8.58
C SER A 630 39.63 5.49 -7.43
N ALA A 631 39.79 6.80 -7.26
CA ALA A 631 40.53 7.38 -6.14
C ALA A 631 39.84 7.10 -4.80
N VAL A 632 38.51 7.22 -4.76
CA VAL A 632 37.69 6.90 -3.58
C VAL A 632 37.79 5.43 -3.21
N ILE A 633 37.70 4.54 -4.19
CA ILE A 633 37.85 3.08 -4.00
C ILE A 633 39.23 2.76 -3.41
N ASN A 634 40.29 3.37 -3.95
CA ASN A 634 41.66 3.12 -3.48
C ASN A 634 41.90 3.67 -2.07
N ASP A 635 41.36 4.86 -1.74
CA ASP A 635 41.42 5.41 -0.39
C ASP A 635 40.66 4.53 0.60
N TRP A 636 39.47 4.04 0.27
CA TRP A 636 38.72 3.14 1.14
C TRP A 636 39.48 1.85 1.44
N LYS A 637 40.11 1.24 0.42
CA LYS A 637 40.98 0.08 0.61
C LYS A 637 42.12 0.37 1.58
N TYR A 638 42.77 1.53 1.42
CA TYR A 638 43.81 1.98 2.35
C TYR A 638 43.27 2.16 3.78
N LEU A 639 42.10 2.79 3.95
CA LEU A 639 41.48 2.98 5.27
C LEU A 639 41.11 1.65 5.94
N VAL A 640 40.59 0.68 5.19
CA VAL A 640 40.26 -0.65 5.71
C VAL A 640 41.52 -1.44 6.05
N ASP A 641 42.50 -1.50 5.14
CA ASP A 641 43.68 -2.36 5.30
C ASP A 641 44.70 -1.79 6.29
N THR A 642 44.88 -0.46 6.31
CA THR A 642 45.94 0.21 7.09
C THR A 642 45.38 0.87 8.34
N VAL A 643 44.32 1.67 8.21
CA VAL A 643 43.71 2.41 9.34
C VAL A 643 42.74 1.52 10.13
N ARG A 644 42.35 0.37 9.55
CA ARG A 644 41.41 -0.59 10.13
C ARG A 644 40.03 -0.01 10.41
N VAL A 645 39.59 0.95 9.59
CA VAL A 645 38.25 1.53 9.68
C VAL A 645 37.19 0.42 9.61
N GLY A 646 36.28 0.40 10.60
CA GLY A 646 35.24 -0.63 10.72
C GLY A 646 35.73 -2.06 11.00
N LYS A 647 37.04 -2.27 11.22
CA LYS A 647 37.69 -3.58 11.43
C LYS A 647 38.59 -3.62 12.67
N ASP A 648 38.77 -2.50 13.35
CA ASP A 648 39.54 -2.40 14.59
C ASP A 648 38.66 -2.70 15.80
N PRO A 649 38.87 -3.82 16.52
CA PRO A 649 38.05 -4.15 17.70
C PRO A 649 38.26 -3.18 18.87
N CYS A 650 39.35 -2.40 18.87
CA CYS A 650 39.61 -1.37 19.86
C CYS A 650 38.88 -0.06 19.56
N ASP A 651 38.25 0.05 18.39
CA ASP A 651 37.56 1.25 17.96
C ASP A 651 36.05 1.17 18.25
N GLN A 652 35.68 1.68 19.42
CA GLN A 652 34.30 1.76 19.89
C GLN A 652 33.59 3.04 19.37
N GLY A 653 34.36 3.94 18.76
CA GLY A 653 33.88 5.19 18.18
C GLY A 653 33.28 5.01 16.79
N TYR A 654 33.76 4.05 15.99
CA TYR A 654 33.20 3.85 14.64
C TYR A 654 31.74 3.38 14.72
N ILE A 655 30.85 4.03 13.97
CA ILE A 655 29.43 3.70 14.00
C ILE A 655 29.09 2.55 13.06
N PHE A 656 28.25 1.66 13.57
CA PHE A 656 27.65 0.57 12.82
C PHE A 656 26.14 0.81 12.69
N HIS A 657 25.48 0.02 11.86
CA HIS A 657 24.05 -0.15 11.84
C HIS A 657 23.79 -1.58 11.35
N ASP A 658 22.91 -2.33 12.02
CA ASP A 658 22.71 -3.76 11.77
C ASP A 658 24.01 -4.58 11.71
N ASN A 659 24.93 -4.29 12.65
CA ASN A 659 26.27 -4.90 12.73
C ASN A 659 27.16 -4.69 11.51
N LYS A 660 26.85 -3.72 10.65
CA LYS A 660 27.64 -3.35 9.47
C LYS A 660 28.21 -1.95 9.62
N PRO A 661 29.47 -1.71 9.22
CA PRO A 661 30.08 -0.38 9.28
C PRO A 661 29.31 0.59 8.39
N VAL A 662 29.08 1.80 8.89
CA VAL A 662 28.43 2.87 8.11
C VAL A 662 29.48 3.60 7.28
N VAL A 663 29.16 3.89 6.02
CA VAL A 663 29.90 4.79 5.14
C VAL A 663 28.94 5.77 4.50
N ALA A 664 29.32 7.05 4.44
CA ALA A 664 28.52 8.09 3.81
C ALA A 664 29.12 8.51 2.47
N LEU A 665 28.28 8.70 1.46
CA LEU A 665 28.65 9.15 0.12
C LEU A 665 27.78 10.36 -0.25
N TRP A 666 28.41 11.52 -0.39
CA TRP A 666 27.73 12.80 -0.67
C TRP A 666 27.95 13.27 -2.10
N GLY A 667 26.92 13.88 -2.69
CA GLY A 667 27.02 14.61 -3.96
C GLY A 667 26.27 13.97 -5.14
N PHE A 668 25.27 13.12 -4.89
CA PHE A 668 24.51 12.45 -5.95
C PHE A 668 23.29 13.26 -6.40
N GLY A 669 22.97 13.22 -7.70
CA GLY A 669 21.78 13.85 -8.28
C GLY A 669 22.00 15.31 -8.70
N PHE A 670 23.24 15.79 -8.65
CA PHE A 670 23.60 17.17 -9.01
C PHE A 670 24.04 17.33 -10.48
N GLY A 671 23.87 16.30 -11.31
CA GLY A 671 24.27 16.33 -12.72
C GLY A 671 25.79 16.30 -12.91
N ARG A 672 26.50 15.58 -12.03
CA ARG A 672 27.97 15.58 -11.97
C ARG A 672 28.59 14.62 -12.99
N PRO A 673 29.87 14.84 -13.41
CA PRO A 673 30.50 14.07 -14.49
C PRO A 673 30.62 12.56 -14.27
N TYR A 674 30.60 12.09 -13.02
CA TYR A 674 30.71 10.67 -12.67
C TYR A 674 29.33 9.97 -12.50
N GLU A 675 28.21 10.69 -12.68
CA GLU A 675 26.88 10.11 -12.53
C GLU A 675 26.54 9.14 -13.68
N GLY A 676 25.80 8.07 -13.35
CA GLY A 676 25.44 6.99 -14.29
C GLY A 676 26.09 5.68 -13.88
N GLN A 677 26.76 5.01 -14.82
CA GLN A 677 27.37 3.70 -14.55
C GLN A 677 28.50 3.78 -13.50
N GLU A 678 29.33 4.82 -13.55
CA GLU A 678 30.45 4.98 -12.63
C GLU A 678 30.00 5.15 -11.17
N SER A 679 28.99 5.99 -10.93
CA SER A 679 28.43 6.17 -9.58
C SER A 679 27.69 4.93 -9.07
N TYR A 680 27.05 4.16 -9.96
CA TYR A 680 26.50 2.83 -9.62
C TYR A 680 27.60 1.86 -9.19
N ASP A 681 28.69 1.78 -9.96
CA ASP A 681 29.80 0.86 -9.67
C ASP A 681 30.48 1.20 -8.33
N LEU A 682 30.59 2.49 -8.00
CA LEU A 682 31.09 2.95 -6.70
C LEU A 682 30.21 2.45 -5.54
N LEU A 683 28.89 2.65 -5.60
CA LEU A 683 27.98 2.16 -4.56
C LEU A 683 28.01 0.63 -4.48
N ASN A 684 28.05 -0.04 -5.63
CA ASN A 684 28.11 -1.50 -5.68
C ASN A 684 29.40 -2.04 -5.04
N PHE A 685 30.53 -1.34 -5.19
CA PHE A 685 31.77 -1.67 -4.48
C PHE A 685 31.59 -1.59 -2.95
N PHE A 686 31.11 -0.47 -2.43
CA PHE A 686 30.87 -0.34 -0.98
C PHE A 686 29.82 -1.31 -0.45
N LYS A 687 28.86 -1.73 -1.29
CA LYS A 687 27.80 -2.65 -0.89
C LYS A 687 28.22 -4.11 -0.94
N ASN A 688 28.80 -4.54 -2.06
CA ASN A 688 28.86 -5.95 -2.47
C ASN A 688 30.27 -6.48 -2.71
N ASP A 689 31.33 -5.65 -2.65
CA ASP A 689 32.70 -6.16 -2.74
C ASP A 689 32.97 -7.18 -1.61
N LEU A 690 33.61 -8.31 -1.95
CA LEU A 690 33.79 -9.44 -1.03
C LEU A 690 34.76 -9.15 0.12
N VAL A 691 35.63 -8.15 -0.02
CA VAL A 691 36.66 -7.82 0.97
C VAL A 691 36.37 -6.47 1.62
N TYR A 692 36.02 -5.48 0.81
CA TYR A 692 35.88 -4.07 1.21
C TYR A 692 34.42 -3.60 1.30
N GLY A 693 33.48 -4.43 0.86
CA GLY A 693 32.05 -4.15 0.89
C GLY A 693 31.36 -4.58 2.19
N GLY A 694 30.04 -4.79 2.13
CA GLY A 694 29.23 -5.14 3.30
C GLY A 694 28.89 -3.94 4.20
N ASN A 695 29.05 -2.72 3.69
CA ASN A 695 28.77 -1.50 4.44
C ASN A 695 27.27 -1.14 4.41
N VAL A 696 26.85 -0.36 5.40
CA VAL A 696 25.61 0.42 5.36
C VAL A 696 25.93 1.73 4.66
N ILE A 697 25.28 1.99 3.54
CA ILE A 697 25.52 3.18 2.72
C ILE A 697 24.50 4.25 3.07
N MET A 698 24.99 5.35 3.65
CA MET A 698 24.27 6.61 3.70
C MET A 698 24.56 7.40 2.42
N LEU A 699 23.54 7.56 1.59
CA LEU A 699 23.62 8.28 0.34
C LEU A 699 23.01 9.65 0.53
N GLY A 700 23.84 10.68 0.46
CA GLY A 700 23.34 12.03 0.43
C GLY A 700 23.14 12.50 -1.02
N VAL A 701 21.93 12.99 -1.25
CA VAL A 701 21.38 13.29 -2.58
C VAL A 701 20.89 14.74 -2.69
N ASP A 702 20.67 15.19 -3.93
CA ASP A 702 20.07 16.49 -4.23
C ASP A 702 18.57 16.54 -3.86
N ASN A 703 17.86 17.60 -4.24
CA ASN A 703 16.43 17.75 -3.92
C ASN A 703 15.52 16.91 -4.84
N ASP A 704 15.93 16.73 -6.09
CA ASP A 704 15.13 16.05 -7.12
C ASP A 704 15.62 14.62 -7.34
N TRP A 705 16.27 14.04 -6.34
CA TRP A 705 16.98 12.76 -6.36
C TRP A 705 16.20 11.57 -6.90
N ARG A 706 14.88 11.56 -6.71
CA ARG A 706 13.98 10.51 -7.22
C ARG A 706 13.84 10.51 -8.73
N THR A 707 14.13 11.64 -9.38
CA THR A 707 14.09 11.81 -10.83
C THR A 707 15.48 12.02 -11.43
N SER A 708 16.42 12.61 -10.68
CA SER A 708 17.78 12.88 -11.15
C SER A 708 18.72 11.66 -11.06
N ILE A 709 18.41 10.68 -10.20
CA ILE A 709 19.23 9.47 -10.00
C ILE A 709 18.49 8.22 -10.48
N GLU A 710 19.19 7.35 -11.22
CA GLU A 710 18.64 6.06 -11.63
C GLU A 710 18.23 5.20 -10.43
N GLN A 711 17.02 4.62 -10.48
CA GLN A 711 16.48 3.83 -9.37
C GLN A 711 17.40 2.69 -8.94
N ARG A 712 18.07 2.00 -9.88
CA ARG A 712 19.01 0.92 -9.56
C ARG A 712 20.15 1.37 -8.63
N THR A 713 20.58 2.62 -8.74
CA THR A 713 21.64 3.23 -7.91
C THR A 713 21.08 3.58 -6.54
N LEU A 714 19.89 4.18 -6.48
CA LEU A 714 19.20 4.47 -5.21
C LEU A 714 18.93 3.21 -4.38
N LEU A 715 18.62 2.09 -5.02
CA LEU A 715 18.35 0.82 -4.33
C LEU A 715 19.58 0.19 -3.67
N LEU A 716 20.80 0.60 -4.03
CA LEU A 716 22.02 0.15 -3.35
C LEU A 716 22.25 0.86 -2.00
N ALA A 717 21.68 2.05 -1.81
CA ALA A 717 21.75 2.77 -0.55
C ALA A 717 20.90 2.08 0.53
N ASP A 718 21.25 2.29 1.79
CA ASP A 718 20.47 1.87 2.96
C ASP A 718 19.77 3.05 3.63
N ILE A 719 20.40 4.23 3.57
CA ILE A 719 19.93 5.48 4.17
C ILE A 719 19.95 6.56 3.10
N ILE A 720 18.85 7.28 2.93
CA ILE A 720 18.75 8.44 2.03
C ILE A 720 18.73 9.72 2.86
N SER A 721 19.58 10.68 2.48
CA SER A 721 19.68 11.99 3.13
C SER A 721 19.61 13.12 2.08
N PRO A 722 18.42 13.68 1.84
CA PRO A 722 18.28 14.81 0.93
C PRO A 722 18.91 16.08 1.51
N TRP A 723 19.65 16.82 0.69
CA TRP A 723 20.27 18.08 1.12
C TRP A 723 19.31 19.26 0.98
N THR A 724 18.89 19.75 2.13
CA THR A 724 17.85 20.75 2.27
C THR A 724 18.39 22.15 2.57
N VAL A 725 19.69 22.30 2.88
CA VAL A 725 20.28 23.61 3.21
C VAL A 725 20.00 24.63 2.11
N GLY A 726 19.47 25.79 2.52
CA GLY A 726 19.09 26.88 1.63
C GLY A 726 17.75 26.72 0.89
N ARG A 727 17.09 25.55 0.94
CA ARG A 727 15.84 25.26 0.18
C ARG A 727 14.59 25.93 0.72
N TYR A 728 14.57 26.22 2.00
CA TYR A 728 13.45 26.87 2.67
C TYR A 728 13.94 27.91 3.68
N SER A 729 13.02 28.72 4.19
CA SER A 729 13.24 29.72 5.22
C SER A 729 12.39 29.40 6.45
N ASN A 730 12.57 30.15 7.53
CA ASN A 730 11.82 29.92 8.77
C ASN A 730 10.30 29.99 8.59
N SER A 731 9.81 30.87 7.71
CA SER A 731 8.36 31.07 7.52
C SER A 731 7.67 29.92 6.78
N ASN A 732 8.40 29.10 6.02
CA ASN A 732 7.81 28.01 5.24
C ASN A 732 8.40 26.62 5.53
N CYS A 733 9.46 26.51 6.34
CA CYS A 733 10.16 25.25 6.60
C CYS A 733 9.23 24.13 7.06
N ILE A 734 8.32 24.37 8.00
CA ILE A 734 7.41 23.34 8.51
C ILE A 734 6.55 22.75 7.40
N ASN A 735 5.90 23.61 6.60
CA ASN A 735 5.04 23.15 5.50
C ASN A 735 5.86 22.46 4.41
N TRP A 736 7.03 23.01 4.08
CA TRP A 736 7.91 22.43 3.06
C TRP A 736 8.41 21.04 3.48
N ILE A 737 8.91 20.89 4.71
CA ILE A 737 9.40 19.62 5.26
C ILE A 737 8.25 18.62 5.38
N THR A 738 7.10 19.05 5.89
CA THR A 738 5.94 18.16 6.02
C THR A 738 5.51 17.62 4.66
N THR A 739 5.52 18.45 3.62
CA THR A 739 5.11 18.04 2.26
C THR A 739 6.17 17.16 1.60
N ASN A 740 7.40 17.67 1.48
CA ASN A 740 8.47 16.99 0.74
C ASN A 740 9.02 15.80 1.54
N GLY A 741 9.33 16.01 2.82
CA GLY A 741 9.86 14.99 3.71
C GLY A 741 8.92 13.80 3.90
N THR A 742 7.59 14.00 3.98
CA THR A 742 6.63 12.87 4.03
C THR A 742 6.67 12.08 2.72
N SER A 743 6.73 12.76 1.58
CA SER A 743 6.83 12.11 0.27
C SER A 743 8.12 11.29 0.13
N GLU A 744 9.25 11.83 0.60
CA GLU A 744 10.55 11.17 0.60
C GLU A 744 10.60 10.00 1.59
N LYS A 745 10.05 10.18 2.78
CA LYS A 745 9.92 9.12 3.80
C LYS A 745 9.06 7.97 3.29
N ASN A 746 7.95 8.25 2.60
CA ASN A 746 7.10 7.23 2.00
C ASN A 746 7.83 6.44 0.91
N TRP A 747 8.65 7.11 0.09
CA TRP A 747 9.53 6.42 -0.85
C TRP A 747 10.51 5.50 -0.10
N CYS A 748 11.15 6.01 0.95
CA CYS A 748 12.08 5.21 1.76
C CYS A 748 11.37 3.99 2.36
N ASN A 749 10.19 4.14 2.95
CA ASN A 749 9.41 3.04 3.50
C ASN A 749 9.05 1.99 2.42
N THR A 750 8.63 2.43 1.23
CA THR A 750 8.28 1.56 0.11
C THR A 750 9.45 0.67 -0.32
N TYR A 751 10.66 1.21 -0.32
CA TYR A 751 11.89 0.50 -0.73
C TYR A 751 12.73 0.01 0.46
N GLN A 752 12.15 -0.02 1.67
CA GLN A 752 12.80 -0.47 2.91
C GLN A 752 14.13 0.24 3.19
N LYS A 753 14.15 1.56 2.98
CA LYS A 753 15.29 2.45 3.26
C LYS A 753 15.03 3.28 4.51
N LEU A 754 16.11 3.68 5.16
CA LEU A 754 16.09 4.65 6.24
C LEU A 754 16.12 6.07 5.67
N TYR A 755 15.51 7.00 6.40
CA TYR A 755 15.39 8.40 6.02
C TYR A 755 16.12 9.25 7.07
N LEU A 756 17.12 10.00 6.62
CA LEU A 756 17.97 10.85 7.44
C LEU A 756 17.85 12.31 6.95
N PRO A 757 16.89 13.09 7.47
CA PRO A 757 16.76 14.48 7.06
C PRO A 757 17.88 15.36 7.62
N VAL A 758 18.21 16.40 6.85
CA VAL A 758 19.18 17.44 7.20
C VAL A 758 18.48 18.61 7.89
N ILE A 759 19.07 19.07 9.00
CA ILE A 759 18.70 20.31 9.70
C ILE A 759 19.92 21.22 9.85
N TRP A 760 19.72 22.54 9.86
CA TRP A 760 20.82 23.51 9.98
C TRP A 760 20.41 24.78 10.75
N PRO A 761 21.35 25.49 11.38
CA PRO A 761 21.01 26.57 12.31
C PRO A 761 20.63 27.89 11.64
N GLY A 762 21.24 28.16 10.48
CA GLY A 762 21.17 29.40 9.68
C GLY A 762 22.18 29.28 8.54
N TYR A 763 22.20 30.25 7.62
CA TYR A 763 23.07 30.18 6.44
C TYR A 763 23.49 31.58 5.96
N SER A 764 24.78 31.74 5.65
CA SER A 764 25.36 32.93 5.05
C SER A 764 26.66 32.53 4.34
N PHE A 765 26.85 32.98 3.11
CA PHE A 765 28.04 32.67 2.31
C PHE A 765 28.58 33.95 1.63
N HIS A 766 28.53 35.05 2.37
CA HIS A 766 28.73 36.41 1.84
C HIS A 766 30.21 36.72 1.59
N ASN A 767 31.11 36.30 2.48
CA ASN A 767 32.52 36.64 2.34
C ASN A 767 33.19 35.86 1.20
N ALA A 768 32.78 34.61 0.97
CA ALA A 768 33.24 33.81 -0.17
C ALA A 768 32.55 34.19 -1.51
N ASP A 769 31.29 34.63 -1.46
CA ASP A 769 30.54 35.11 -2.62
C ASP A 769 29.78 36.42 -2.29
N PRO A 770 30.38 37.60 -2.54
CA PRO A 770 29.79 38.89 -2.20
C PRO A 770 28.45 39.21 -2.87
N ASP A 771 28.07 38.48 -3.92
CA ASP A 771 26.76 38.60 -4.56
C ASP A 771 25.64 37.96 -3.72
N LYS A 772 25.99 37.11 -2.73
CA LYS A 772 25.05 36.50 -1.81
C LYS A 772 24.65 37.47 -0.69
N PRO A 773 23.39 37.47 -0.24
CA PRO A 773 22.99 38.26 0.91
C PRO A 773 23.72 37.83 2.20
N PHE A 774 24.22 38.80 2.96
CA PHE A 774 24.66 38.57 4.32
C PHE A 774 23.47 38.09 5.19
N ASN A 775 23.69 37.06 5.99
CA ASN A 775 22.65 36.42 6.82
C ASN A 775 21.44 35.93 6.00
N GLU A 776 21.69 35.32 4.83
CA GLU A 776 20.66 34.89 3.87
C GLU A 776 19.56 34.00 4.48
N ARG A 777 19.89 33.15 5.47
CA ARG A 777 18.89 32.44 6.29
C ARG A 777 19.12 32.77 7.77
N PRO A 778 18.33 33.70 8.33
CA PRO A 778 18.42 34.05 9.74
C PRO A 778 18.12 32.87 10.67
N ARG A 779 18.76 32.92 11.83
CA ARG A 779 18.79 31.94 12.91
C ARG A 779 17.56 32.02 13.81
N TYR A 780 16.96 33.21 13.94
CA TYR A 780 15.79 33.52 14.78
C TYR A 780 15.96 33.01 16.22
N GLY A 781 17.16 33.22 16.77
CA GLY A 781 17.55 32.75 18.08
C GLY A 781 17.39 31.25 18.31
N GLY A 782 17.52 30.44 17.26
CA GLY A 782 17.38 28.97 17.31
C GLY A 782 16.01 28.45 16.88
N GLN A 783 14.99 29.31 16.73
CA GLN A 783 13.65 28.85 16.34
C GLN A 783 13.63 28.23 14.94
N PHE A 784 14.49 28.69 14.03
CA PHE A 784 14.59 28.10 12.70
C PHE A 784 15.11 26.65 12.74
N PHE A 785 16.16 26.39 13.52
CA PHE A 785 16.68 25.05 13.75
C PHE A 785 15.62 24.14 14.38
N TRP A 786 14.91 24.65 15.39
CA TRP A 786 13.90 23.88 16.11
C TRP A 786 12.64 23.58 15.28
N ASN A 787 12.20 24.50 14.43
CA ASN A 787 11.10 24.25 13.50
C ASN A 787 11.41 23.09 12.53
N GLN A 788 12.66 22.96 12.11
CA GLN A 788 13.10 21.85 11.26
C GLN A 788 13.10 20.52 12.01
N LEU A 789 13.59 20.51 13.26
CA LEU A 789 13.49 19.36 14.16
C LEU A 789 12.03 18.93 14.33
N PHE A 790 11.16 19.87 14.73
CA PHE A 790 9.74 19.63 14.95
C PHE A 790 9.09 19.03 13.71
N ALA A 791 9.26 19.64 12.54
CA ALA A 791 8.65 19.14 11.31
C ALA A 791 9.16 17.75 10.92
N ASN A 792 10.47 17.49 11.00
CA ASN A 792 11.03 16.19 10.62
C ASN A 792 10.63 15.07 11.60
N VAL A 793 10.65 15.32 12.91
CA VAL A 793 10.36 14.29 13.91
C VAL A 793 8.85 14.13 14.10
N ASN A 794 8.12 15.21 14.38
CA ASN A 794 6.70 15.16 14.68
C ASN A 794 5.82 14.93 13.43
N ASN A 795 6.09 15.62 12.33
CA ASN A 795 5.20 15.56 11.16
C ASN A 795 5.60 14.47 10.16
N VAL A 796 6.90 14.23 9.98
CA VAL A 796 7.42 13.24 9.01
C VAL A 796 7.72 11.89 9.66
N GLY A 797 7.96 11.83 10.98
CA GLY A 797 8.32 10.59 11.68
C GLY A 797 9.77 10.16 11.48
N ALA A 798 10.69 11.13 11.35
CA ALA A 798 12.13 10.85 11.33
C ALA A 798 12.63 10.44 12.72
N ASN A 799 13.50 9.43 12.76
CA ASN A 799 14.07 8.87 13.99
C ASN A 799 15.61 8.97 14.04
N MET A 800 16.20 9.74 13.13
CA MET A 800 17.63 10.07 13.06
C MET A 800 17.76 11.42 12.35
N LEU A 801 18.79 12.20 12.67
CA LEU A 801 18.99 13.53 12.07
C LEU A 801 20.44 13.79 11.71
N TYR A 802 20.64 14.50 10.61
CA TYR A 802 21.93 15.05 10.22
C TYR A 802 21.93 16.56 10.47
N ILE A 803 22.91 17.06 11.22
CA ILE A 803 23.13 18.50 11.37
C ILE A 803 24.17 18.96 10.34
N ALA A 804 23.77 19.91 9.50
CA ALA A 804 24.69 20.68 8.66
C ALA A 804 24.98 22.02 9.35
N MET A 805 26.13 22.26 9.99
CA MET A 805 27.26 21.36 10.26
C MET A 805 27.91 21.67 11.62
N PHE A 806 28.87 20.86 12.06
CA PHE A 806 29.59 21.12 13.31
C PHE A 806 30.51 22.35 13.21
N ASP A 807 31.39 22.39 12.21
CA ASP A 807 32.51 23.35 12.07
C ASP A 807 32.50 24.22 10.80
N GLU A 808 31.46 24.15 9.96
CA GLU A 808 31.33 24.90 8.70
C GLU A 808 31.07 26.41 8.94
N VAL A 809 32.15 27.16 9.13
CA VAL A 809 32.09 28.62 9.30
C VAL A 809 32.10 29.41 7.98
N ASP A 810 32.47 28.78 6.86
CA ASP A 810 32.44 29.36 5.51
C ASP A 810 30.98 29.71 5.13
N GLU A 811 30.08 28.74 5.28
CA GLU A 811 28.63 28.90 4.99
C GLU A 811 27.78 29.33 6.20
N ALA A 812 28.43 29.69 7.30
CA ALA A 812 27.80 30.05 8.57
C ALA A 812 26.76 29.03 9.07
N THR A 813 26.97 27.74 8.80
CA THR A 813 26.10 26.65 9.26
C THR A 813 26.64 25.96 10.53
N ALA A 814 27.82 26.36 11.02
CA ALA A 814 28.42 25.82 12.23
C ALA A 814 27.52 25.93 13.48
N ILE A 815 27.52 24.86 14.28
CA ILE A 815 26.87 24.79 15.60
C ILE A 815 27.85 24.88 16.77
N PHE A 816 29.16 24.77 16.53
CA PHE A 816 30.17 24.90 17.57
C PHE A 816 30.25 26.33 18.15
N LYS A 817 31.10 26.55 19.15
CA LYS A 817 31.15 27.85 19.83
C LYS A 817 31.68 28.95 18.91
N VAL A 818 30.93 30.05 18.78
CA VAL A 818 31.30 31.22 17.95
C VAL A 818 31.29 32.50 18.76
N SER A 819 32.19 33.42 18.40
CA SER A 819 32.36 34.67 19.13
C SER A 819 31.18 35.61 18.88
N ASN A 820 30.64 36.18 19.95
CA ASN A 820 29.72 37.31 19.86
C ASN A 820 30.45 38.66 19.70
N ASN A 821 31.77 38.67 19.82
CA ASN A 821 32.63 39.84 19.64
C ASN A 821 33.75 39.51 18.65
N PRO A 822 33.42 39.22 17.38
CA PRO A 822 34.43 38.97 16.36
C PRO A 822 35.22 40.26 16.03
N PRO A 823 36.42 40.16 15.42
CA PRO A 823 37.09 41.32 14.85
C PRO A 823 36.18 42.02 13.83
N MET A 824 36.17 43.36 13.81
CA MET A 824 35.31 44.13 12.88
C MET A 824 36.05 45.06 11.89
N PRO A 825 37.15 44.62 11.23
CA PRO A 825 37.87 45.47 10.29
C PRO A 825 37.07 45.82 9.02
N GLY A 826 36.05 45.02 8.67
CA GLY A 826 35.13 45.26 7.55
C GLY A 826 33.78 45.90 7.93
N GLY A 827 33.58 46.26 9.20
CA GLY A 827 32.30 46.78 9.72
C GLY A 827 31.31 45.71 10.19
N ALA A 828 30.09 46.13 10.52
CA ALA A 828 29.10 45.31 11.23
C ALA A 828 28.56 44.09 10.46
N ASN A 829 28.79 44.01 9.15
CA ASN A 829 28.26 42.96 8.27
C ASN A 829 29.35 42.00 7.77
N MET A 830 30.41 41.79 8.56
CA MET A 830 31.51 40.91 8.19
C MET A 830 31.34 39.50 8.75
N PHE A 831 30.89 39.36 10.01
CA PHE A 831 30.76 38.05 10.66
C PHE A 831 29.39 37.90 11.31
N ILE A 832 28.75 36.78 11.03
CA ILE A 832 27.54 36.30 11.67
C ILE A 832 27.86 35.90 13.11
N THR A 833 27.08 36.44 14.03
CA THR A 833 27.07 36.04 15.44
C THR A 833 25.73 35.41 15.80
N TYR A 834 25.63 34.73 16.94
CA TYR A 834 24.33 34.21 17.40
C TYR A 834 23.36 35.33 17.79
N ASN A 835 23.87 36.54 18.03
CA ASN A 835 23.08 37.71 18.42
C ASN A 835 22.63 38.57 17.22
N MET A 836 23.02 38.22 15.99
CA MET A 836 22.80 39.01 14.78
C MET A 836 21.30 39.31 14.54
N ASP A 837 20.42 38.41 14.99
CA ASP A 837 18.96 38.53 14.80
C ASP A 837 18.24 39.23 15.96
N GLY A 838 18.97 39.96 16.83
CA GLY A 838 18.39 40.72 17.93
C GLY A 838 18.17 39.92 19.22
N TYR A 839 18.88 38.80 19.38
CA TYR A 839 18.85 37.97 20.59
C TYR A 839 20.13 38.15 21.42
N SER A 840 20.08 37.77 22.69
CA SER A 840 21.25 37.73 23.59
C SER A 840 21.53 36.29 23.99
N LEU A 841 22.30 35.59 23.16
CA LEU A 841 22.60 34.17 23.27
C LEU A 841 24.07 33.96 23.64
N PRO A 842 24.38 32.95 24.47
CA PRO A 842 25.75 32.57 24.76
C PRO A 842 26.41 31.92 23.54
N SER A 843 27.75 31.88 23.51
CA SER A 843 28.50 31.34 22.36
C SER A 843 28.27 29.85 22.10
N ASP A 844 27.71 29.11 23.07
CA ASP A 844 27.42 27.68 22.99
C ASP A 844 25.96 27.35 22.70
N GLU A 845 25.12 28.34 22.37
CA GLU A 845 23.66 28.15 22.24
C GLU A 845 23.28 26.99 21.30
N TYR A 846 23.96 26.85 20.16
CA TYR A 846 23.62 25.81 19.18
C TYR A 846 24.18 24.43 19.53
N LEU A 847 25.25 24.34 20.33
CA LEU A 847 25.65 23.08 20.94
C LEU A 847 24.58 22.62 21.94
N TRP A 848 24.11 23.54 22.79
CA TRP A 848 23.03 23.26 23.73
C TRP A 848 21.73 22.86 23.02
N LEU A 849 21.33 23.60 21.99
CA LEU A 849 20.11 23.33 21.23
C LEU A 849 20.19 22.00 20.46
N ALA A 850 21.34 21.64 19.91
CA ALA A 850 21.57 20.32 19.31
C ALA A 850 21.44 19.18 20.35
N GLY A 851 21.90 19.41 21.58
CA GLY A 851 21.68 18.51 22.71
C GLY A 851 20.21 18.33 23.05
N GLN A 852 19.46 19.43 23.16
CA GLN A 852 18.01 19.38 23.38
C GLN A 852 17.29 18.65 22.24
N ALA A 853 17.73 18.88 21.00
CA ALA A 853 17.18 18.18 19.84
C ALA A 853 17.41 16.66 19.94
N ALA A 854 18.57 16.23 20.42
CA ALA A 854 18.89 14.81 20.61
C ALA A 854 18.03 14.20 21.73
N CYS A 855 17.77 14.94 22.82
CA CYS A 855 16.82 14.54 23.86
C CYS A 855 15.39 14.41 23.32
N ALA A 856 14.93 15.40 22.54
CA ALA A 856 13.59 15.40 21.95
C ALA A 856 13.40 14.26 20.94
N LEU A 857 14.40 14.00 20.08
CA LEU A 857 14.41 12.87 19.14
C LEU A 857 14.24 11.53 19.87
N ARG A 858 14.82 11.39 21.05
CA ARG A 858 14.75 10.19 21.90
C ARG A 858 13.52 10.16 22.83
N GLY A 859 12.63 11.14 22.74
CA GLY A 859 11.45 11.24 23.61
C GLY A 859 11.78 11.53 25.08
N GLN A 860 13.00 12.01 25.38
CA GLN A 860 13.45 12.32 26.75
C GLN A 860 12.90 13.66 27.24
N ILE A 861 12.54 14.55 26.31
CA ILE A 861 11.81 15.79 26.57
C ILE A 861 10.63 15.91 25.59
N PRO A 862 9.54 16.61 25.95
CA PRO A 862 8.45 16.85 25.03
C PRO A 862 8.90 17.61 23.79
N LEU A 863 8.49 17.14 22.61
CA LEU A 863 8.69 17.85 21.35
C LEU A 863 7.44 18.68 21.01
N ILE A 864 7.54 19.99 21.23
CA ILE A 864 6.55 20.98 20.77
C ILE A 864 7.21 21.94 19.78
N GLN A 865 6.41 22.71 19.04
CA GLN A 865 6.93 23.62 18.00
C GLN A 865 7.78 24.77 18.58
N THR A 866 7.48 25.24 19.79
CA THR A 866 8.30 26.27 20.46
C THR A 866 9.61 25.65 20.90
N ARG A 867 10.75 26.31 20.61
CA ARG A 867 12.05 25.85 21.08
C ARG A 867 12.14 25.85 22.62
N PRO A 868 12.97 25.00 23.23
CA PRO A 868 13.25 25.08 24.65
C PRO A 868 13.97 26.38 25.00
N GLU A 869 13.71 26.87 26.21
CA GLU A 869 14.45 27.97 26.85
C GLU A 869 15.50 27.38 27.80
N ARG A 870 16.61 28.11 27.96
CA ARG A 870 17.77 27.69 28.76
C ARG A 870 17.64 28.10 30.22
#